data_AF-A0A8C5GJB8-F1
#
_entry.id   AF-A0A8C5GJB8-F1
#
_cell.length_a   1.000
_cell.length_b   1.000
_cell.length_c   1.000
_cell.angle_alpha   90.00
_cell.angle_beta   90.00
_cell.angle_gamma   90.00
#
_symmetry.space_group_name_H-M   'P 1'
#
loop_
_entity.id
_entity.type
_entity.pdbx_description
1 polymer ?
#
loop_
_entity_poly.entity_id
_entity_poly.type
_entity_poly.pdbx_seq_one_letter_code
_entity_poly.pdbx_strand_id
1 'polypeptide(L)'
;VYMQQIHQLQSNLNNLRQQSQNISEKLSFKEKECKELEEQLGAEKSTKKKVQTACGRGTRSFRSPNGATRESGGGARLKGEVSKLEVKHAEVKAERKQLEQQREEKDSQGAQQQTEINQLHSKLLEAERQLGEVQGRLKEQRQLSGEKLKDREQQAADLQLKLSRAEEQLKESAGKNADLQHQMEKSKQQHQELQALQQNTNGKLREAQNDLEQVLRQIGDKDQKIQNLEALLQKSKDIVTQLESERDDLCAKIHAGEGETAVLNQLKEKKPRIVSQMTDKLKNQSESNKQAQDNLHKQVQDQKTLLRSAQDRAHTLETSVTELTAQLTDSKEKVSQLDAQLKAKTELLLSAEAAKTAQKANLENKLETAQHALQDKQQEMNKVQKKLEEEGQRLKERQDQCTQLETSLKESKDKVLASEQQKEQLEGLNKKLESRVEEVQAVRDQVRQELQKLQKGNSEVIRKAKELQRSLETEKAGATNLQEELKKKAAALSDAQQQLKLSEQEAASLKMNVEKTTQEGKSRHAELERKSQSLAAELQKAQQEKEAQIKELSSLQESLGRAKAALKESQSVLDNERKSHKSAMEEKVGLCLCSLITHHLSVKQENTKTRGLLKEKENELEKLQATLKTTQGSLEGEVKKLRSKVKELQEAKEETTLRSQVSGLSQELACEKERSAELQKSLELSQEKLTKLQSDVYGKESEVSALRQDLKASEEKLSVAQEELAANQTHQTALEAQNRELKSCRASLEQELSKREQTLQQQGQAVQELQKQQGNVKEEVEKEKQKVEELNKAKSMLEKSNKAKQLLIQQKLALQSQMEAAQAALEQEKKEHQVTSDSRRKREEQFIAQTKEKKEHKEQVKRGEEAEAKLHMQVTALNENVATLKREWQSSQRRVGELEKQTDELRGEIAVLEATVQNQQDERRALLERCVKGEGEMEKLQAKVLELRRKLDDTTAAMQELGRENQSLQIKQSQSLTRKWAEDHEVPNCMACGKVFNLTIRKHHCRHCGNIFCAECSSRNALTPSSKKPVRVCETCFEELQS
;
A
#
# COMPACT_ATOMS: atom_id res chain seq x y z
N VAL A 1 -1.91 9.66 -54.19
CA VAL A 1 -2.67 9.41 -55.44
C VAL A 1 -3.23 10.71 -56.03
N TYR A 2 -4.15 11.43 -55.37
CA TYR A 2 -4.71 12.67 -55.93
C TYR A 2 -3.67 13.75 -56.27
N MET A 3 -2.66 13.97 -55.41
CA MET A 3 -1.54 14.88 -55.72
C MET A 3 -0.78 14.50 -57.00
N GLN A 4 -0.51 13.21 -57.24
CA GLN A 4 0.17 12.74 -58.44
C GLN A 4 -0.69 12.97 -59.69
N GLN A 5 -1.99 12.70 -59.61
CA GLN A 5 -2.93 12.96 -60.72
C GLN A 5 -3.05 14.45 -61.04
N ILE A 6 -3.10 15.31 -60.01
CA ILE A 6 -3.09 16.77 -60.15
C ILE A 6 -1.81 17.23 -60.85
N HIS A 7 -0.63 16.76 -60.43
CA HIS A 7 0.65 17.10 -61.06
C HIS A 7 0.69 16.67 -62.54
N GLN A 8 0.18 15.48 -62.85
CA GLN A 8 0.15 14.98 -64.22
C GLN A 8 -0.77 15.81 -65.12
N LEU A 9 -1.97 16.15 -64.63
CA LEU A 9 -2.91 17.02 -65.35
C LEU A 9 -2.37 18.45 -65.49
N GLN A 10 -1.67 18.99 -64.49
CA GLN A 10 -1.01 20.30 -64.58
C GLN A 10 0.09 20.33 -65.65
N SER A 11 0.88 19.26 -65.76
CA SER A 11 1.87 19.12 -66.84
C SER A 11 1.21 19.08 -68.22
N ASN A 12 0.10 18.35 -68.36
CA ASN A 12 -0.65 18.28 -69.61
C ASN A 12 -1.29 19.63 -69.98
N LEU A 13 -1.84 20.34 -68.99
CA LEU A 13 -2.43 21.67 -69.15
C LEU A 13 -1.39 22.68 -69.65
N ASN A 14 -0.17 22.65 -69.10
CA ASN A 14 0.92 23.51 -69.54
C ASN A 14 1.31 23.23 -71.00
N ASN A 15 1.32 21.96 -71.42
CA ASN A 15 1.57 21.58 -72.81
C ASN A 15 0.46 22.09 -73.75
N LEU A 16 -0.82 21.96 -73.36
CA LEU A 16 -1.95 22.49 -74.13
C LEU A 16 -1.91 24.02 -74.27
N ARG A 17 -1.55 24.73 -73.19
CA ARG A 17 -1.36 26.20 -73.22
C ARG A 17 -0.25 26.60 -74.20
N GLN A 18 0.88 25.90 -74.19
CA GLN A 18 1.96 26.15 -75.15
C GLN A 18 1.52 25.89 -76.60
N GLN A 19 0.75 24.83 -76.84
CA GLN A 19 0.20 24.54 -78.17
C GLN A 19 -0.77 25.63 -78.65
N SER A 20 -1.67 26.10 -77.78
CA SER A 20 -2.60 27.20 -78.11
C SER A 20 -1.85 28.51 -78.41
N GLN A 21 -0.78 28.81 -77.66
CA GLN A 21 0.07 29.97 -77.91
C GLN A 21 0.78 29.89 -79.27
N ASN A 22 1.35 28.74 -79.62
CA ASN A 22 1.98 28.51 -80.93
C ASN A 22 0.97 28.62 -82.09
N ILE A 23 -0.28 28.18 -81.89
CA ILE A 23 -1.35 28.32 -82.91
C ILE A 23 -1.78 29.80 -83.03
N SER A 24 -1.83 30.54 -81.92
CA SER A 24 -2.14 31.97 -81.91
C SER A 24 -1.11 32.80 -82.68
N GLU A 25 0.18 32.47 -82.56
CA GLU A 25 1.24 33.10 -83.35
C GLU A 25 1.08 32.84 -84.86
N LYS A 26 0.76 31.59 -85.24
CA LYS A 26 0.49 31.23 -86.64
C LYS A 26 -0.76 31.92 -87.19
N LEU A 27 -1.81 32.04 -86.37
CA LEU A 27 -3.01 32.80 -86.71
C LEU A 27 -2.69 34.26 -87.00
N SER A 28 -1.88 34.91 -86.15
CA SER A 28 -1.47 36.30 -86.35
C SER A 28 -0.72 36.50 -87.68
N PHE A 29 0.14 35.55 -88.07
CA PHE A 29 0.82 35.59 -89.36
C PHE A 29 -0.17 35.46 -90.53
N LYS A 30 -1.10 34.49 -90.45
CA LYS A 30 -2.13 34.28 -91.48
C LYS A 30 -3.14 35.42 -91.57
N GLU A 31 -3.44 36.10 -90.47
CA GLU A 31 -4.25 37.33 -90.49
C GLU A 31 -3.58 38.47 -91.25
N LYS A 32 -2.27 38.65 -91.08
CA LYS A 32 -1.50 39.66 -91.83
C LYS A 32 -1.48 39.31 -93.32
N GLU A 33 -1.18 38.05 -93.66
CA GLU A 33 -1.20 37.56 -95.04
C GLU A 33 -2.58 37.74 -95.70
N CYS A 34 -3.67 37.47 -94.96
CA CYS A 34 -5.03 37.65 -95.45
C CYS A 34 -5.37 39.13 -95.71
N LYS A 35 -4.91 40.05 -94.84
CA LYS A 35 -5.10 41.51 -95.00
C LYS A 35 -4.31 42.07 -96.18
N GLU A 36 -3.04 41.66 -96.33
CA GLU A 36 -2.20 42.05 -97.47
C GLU A 36 -2.79 41.58 -98.80
N LEU A 37 -3.31 40.35 -98.86
CA LEU A 37 -4.02 39.83 -100.05
C LEU A 37 -5.34 40.57 -100.31
N GLU A 38 -6.07 40.97 -99.26
CA GLU A 38 -7.30 41.78 -99.37
C GLU A 38 -7.01 43.17 -99.96
N GLU A 39 -5.94 43.83 -99.50
CA GLU A 39 -5.48 45.13 -100.00
C GLU A 39 -5.01 45.04 -101.46
N GLN A 40 -4.21 44.02 -101.81
CA GLN A 40 -3.77 43.76 -103.19
C GLN A 40 -4.95 43.46 -104.13
N LEU A 41 -5.92 42.66 -103.67
CA LEU A 41 -7.13 42.36 -104.43
C LEU A 41 -8.00 43.61 -104.63
N GLY A 42 -8.09 44.48 -103.63
CA GLY A 42 -8.76 45.77 -103.71
C GLY A 42 -8.10 46.71 -104.73
N ALA A 43 -6.76 46.78 -104.72
CA ALA A 43 -5.97 47.56 -105.67
C ALA A 43 -6.17 47.06 -107.12
N GLU A 44 -6.10 45.74 -107.37
CA GLU A 44 -6.29 45.15 -108.71
C GLU A 44 -7.74 45.22 -109.23
N LYS A 45 -8.73 45.14 -108.33
CA LYS A 45 -10.12 45.40 -108.71
C LYS A 45 -10.34 46.87 -109.09
N SER A 46 -9.62 47.80 -108.45
CA SER A 46 -9.69 49.23 -108.75
C SER A 46 -9.01 49.60 -110.08
N THR A 47 -7.87 48.99 -110.41
CA THR A 47 -7.17 49.14 -111.70
C THR A 47 -8.02 48.56 -112.84
N LYS A 48 -8.60 47.37 -112.67
CA LYS A 48 -9.57 46.79 -113.61
C LYS A 48 -10.75 47.71 -113.88
N LYS A 49 -11.33 48.33 -112.84
CA LYS A 49 -12.46 49.27 -112.97
C LYS A 49 -12.06 50.55 -113.72
N LYS A 50 -10.82 51.02 -113.57
CA LYS A 50 -10.23 52.15 -114.34
C LYS A 50 -9.98 51.80 -115.81
N VAL A 51 -9.54 50.57 -116.13
CA VAL A 51 -9.39 50.11 -117.52
C VAL A 51 -10.74 49.88 -118.22
N GLN A 52 -11.76 49.40 -117.49
CA GLN A 52 -13.12 49.22 -118.03
C GLN A 52 -13.85 50.55 -118.30
N THR A 53 -13.50 51.63 -117.59
CA THR A 53 -14.06 52.97 -117.82
C THR A 53 -13.36 53.73 -118.96
N ALA A 54 -12.12 53.36 -119.32
CA ALA A 54 -11.39 53.93 -120.47
C ALA A 54 -11.87 53.42 -121.85
N CYS A 55 -12.49 52.22 -121.93
CA CYS A 55 -13.04 51.67 -123.19
C CYS A 55 -14.50 52.04 -123.48
N GLY A 56 -15.09 52.99 -122.72
CA GLY A 56 -16.54 53.26 -122.72
C GLY A 56 -17.00 54.57 -123.39
N ARG A 57 -16.19 55.26 -124.20
CA ARG A 57 -16.64 56.44 -124.97
C ARG A 57 -15.95 56.54 -126.34
N GLY A 58 -16.69 56.25 -127.41
CA GLY A 58 -16.30 56.51 -128.81
C GLY A 58 -17.13 55.68 -129.81
N THR A 59 -18.17 56.29 -130.39
CA THR A 59 -19.22 55.68 -131.25
C THR A 59 -18.91 55.65 -132.77
N ARG A 60 -19.40 54.59 -133.43
CA ARG A 60 -19.92 54.46 -134.84
C ARG A 60 -19.00 54.58 -136.08
N SER A 61 -19.03 53.50 -136.91
CA SER A 61 -19.35 53.46 -138.36
C SER A 61 -18.29 52.91 -139.36
N PHE A 62 -18.63 51.77 -140.00
CA PHE A 62 -18.39 51.30 -141.39
C PHE A 62 -17.05 50.72 -141.94
N ARG A 63 -17.18 49.46 -142.44
CA ARG A 63 -16.60 48.70 -143.60
C ARG A 63 -15.06 48.55 -143.84
N SER A 64 -14.59 47.29 -143.63
CA SER A 64 -13.75 46.33 -144.43
C SER A 64 -12.76 46.77 -145.54
N PRO A 65 -11.79 45.92 -145.98
CA PRO A 65 -11.13 44.75 -145.34
C PRO A 65 -9.57 44.68 -145.52
N ASN A 66 -8.97 43.68 -144.85
CA ASN A 66 -7.64 43.06 -145.00
C ASN A 66 -6.42 43.64 -144.26
N GLY A 67 -5.80 42.80 -143.41
CA GLY A 67 -4.40 42.95 -142.98
C GLY A 67 -4.11 42.69 -141.50
N ALA A 68 -3.89 41.42 -141.14
CA ALA A 68 -3.05 40.86 -140.07
C ALA A 68 -2.71 41.62 -138.75
N THR A 69 -2.82 40.83 -137.67
CA THR A 69 -1.98 40.72 -136.45
C THR A 69 -2.16 41.65 -135.24
N ARG A 70 -2.44 40.96 -134.10
CA ARG A 70 -2.02 41.20 -132.71
C ARG A 70 -2.42 42.52 -132.02
N GLU A 71 -3.41 42.42 -131.12
CA GLU A 71 -3.23 42.59 -129.65
C GLU A 71 -4.59 42.65 -128.94
N SER A 72 -5.12 41.49 -128.53
CA SER A 72 -6.28 41.36 -127.62
C SER A 72 -5.87 40.77 -126.26
N GLY A 73 -4.69 41.15 -125.74
CA GLY A 73 -4.06 40.48 -124.60
C GLY A 73 -4.29 41.10 -123.21
N GLY A 74 -4.66 42.38 -123.10
CA GLY A 74 -4.62 43.11 -121.82
C GLY A 74 -5.75 42.75 -120.83
N GLY A 75 -7.00 42.66 -121.32
CA GLY A 75 -8.17 42.42 -120.46
C GLY A 75 -8.30 40.97 -119.96
N ALA A 76 -7.79 39.99 -120.71
CA ALA A 76 -7.79 38.58 -120.31
C ALA A 76 -6.70 38.27 -119.27
N ARG A 77 -5.54 38.95 -119.34
CA ARG A 77 -4.43 38.79 -118.39
C ARG A 77 -4.78 39.32 -117.00
N LEU A 78 -5.33 40.53 -116.91
CA LEU A 78 -5.79 41.13 -115.65
C LEU A 78 -6.95 40.35 -115.01
N LYS A 79 -7.82 39.72 -115.82
CA LYS A 79 -8.89 38.85 -115.32
C LYS A 79 -8.33 37.55 -114.71
N GLY A 80 -7.29 36.98 -115.32
CA GLY A 80 -6.58 35.81 -114.78
C GLY A 80 -5.79 36.11 -113.51
N GLU A 81 -5.21 37.30 -113.37
CA GLU A 81 -4.47 37.74 -112.18
C GLU A 81 -5.39 38.01 -110.99
N VAL A 82 -6.53 38.67 -111.19
CA VAL A 82 -7.56 38.85 -110.15
C VAL A 82 -8.11 37.49 -109.68
N SER A 83 -8.43 36.57 -110.59
CA SER A 83 -8.93 35.23 -110.19
C SER A 83 -7.88 34.41 -109.43
N LYS A 84 -6.58 34.54 -109.75
CA LYS A 84 -5.50 33.89 -108.98
C LYS A 84 -5.37 34.47 -107.57
N LEU A 85 -5.49 35.79 -107.40
CA LEU A 85 -5.47 36.44 -106.09
C LEU A 85 -6.73 36.10 -105.26
N GLU A 86 -7.90 35.96 -105.89
CA GLU A 86 -9.14 35.53 -105.23
C GLU A 86 -9.03 34.10 -104.69
N VAL A 87 -8.43 33.19 -105.46
CA VAL A 87 -8.19 31.81 -105.01
C VAL A 87 -7.21 31.78 -103.84
N LYS A 88 -6.07 32.49 -103.94
CA LYS A 88 -5.10 32.58 -102.84
C LYS A 88 -5.68 33.20 -101.56
N HIS A 89 -6.48 34.25 -101.69
CA HIS A 89 -7.17 34.87 -100.55
C HIS A 89 -8.18 33.90 -99.90
N ALA A 90 -8.93 33.15 -100.70
CA ALA A 90 -9.85 32.14 -100.20
C ALA A 90 -9.12 30.97 -99.50
N GLU A 91 -7.98 30.53 -100.03
CA GLU A 91 -7.12 29.50 -99.43
C GLU A 91 -6.55 29.96 -98.07
N VAL A 92 -5.93 31.14 -98.00
CA VAL A 92 -5.39 31.69 -96.73
C VAL A 92 -6.49 31.93 -95.70
N LYS A 93 -7.69 32.35 -96.14
CA LYS A 93 -8.86 32.52 -95.28
C LYS A 93 -9.39 31.18 -94.73
N ALA A 94 -9.34 30.12 -95.53
CA ALA A 94 -9.70 28.78 -95.09
C ALA A 94 -8.67 28.22 -94.08
N GLU A 95 -7.37 28.40 -94.35
CA GLU A 95 -6.29 28.04 -93.42
C GLU A 95 -6.41 28.79 -92.09
N ARG A 96 -6.71 30.08 -92.11
CA ARG A 96 -6.96 30.88 -90.89
C ARG A 96 -8.11 30.30 -90.09
N LYS A 97 -9.25 30.00 -90.73
CA LYS A 97 -10.42 29.44 -90.05
C LYS A 97 -10.13 28.07 -89.45
N GLN A 98 -9.31 27.26 -90.13
CA GLN A 98 -8.87 25.96 -89.62
C GLN A 98 -7.96 26.10 -88.38
N LEU A 99 -7.00 27.04 -88.40
CA LEU A 99 -6.15 27.31 -87.24
C LEU A 99 -6.95 27.89 -86.05
N GLU A 100 -7.97 28.70 -86.33
CA GLU A 100 -8.87 29.26 -85.30
C GLU A 100 -9.66 28.15 -84.60
N GLN A 101 -10.22 27.22 -85.37
CA GLN A 101 -10.90 26.05 -84.83
C GLN A 101 -9.95 25.15 -84.02
N GLN A 102 -8.71 24.94 -84.49
CA GLN A 102 -7.69 24.20 -83.73
C GLN A 102 -7.31 24.89 -82.42
N ARG A 103 -7.26 26.22 -82.37
CA ARG A 103 -7.02 26.97 -81.13
C ARG A 103 -8.17 26.77 -80.14
N GLU A 104 -9.41 26.94 -80.59
CA GLU A 104 -10.61 26.76 -79.77
C GLU A 104 -10.71 25.34 -79.19
N GLU A 105 -10.35 24.31 -79.97
CA GLU A 105 -10.28 22.93 -79.49
C GLU A 105 -9.23 22.74 -78.39
N LYS A 106 -8.06 23.38 -78.52
CA LYS A 106 -6.99 23.31 -77.50
C LYS A 106 -7.34 24.09 -76.23
N ASP A 107 -7.98 25.24 -76.37
CA ASP A 107 -8.47 26.05 -75.24
C ASP A 107 -9.59 25.32 -74.49
N SER A 108 -10.51 24.68 -75.23
CA SER A 108 -11.56 23.79 -74.70
C SER A 108 -10.98 22.61 -73.90
N GLN A 109 -10.01 21.89 -74.47
CA GLN A 109 -9.30 20.81 -73.78
C GLN A 109 -8.58 21.29 -72.52
N GLY A 110 -7.98 22.48 -72.57
CA GLY A 110 -7.36 23.12 -71.41
C GLY A 110 -8.35 23.45 -70.30
N ALA A 111 -9.51 24.03 -70.64
CA ALA A 111 -10.57 24.33 -69.68
C ALA A 111 -11.12 23.06 -69.00
N GLN A 112 -11.25 21.97 -69.76
CA GLN A 112 -11.71 20.69 -69.23
C GLN A 112 -10.70 20.07 -68.26
N GLN A 113 -9.41 20.05 -68.61
CA GLN A 113 -8.35 19.60 -67.68
C GLN A 113 -8.24 20.47 -66.43
N GLN A 114 -8.43 21.79 -66.55
CA GLN A 114 -8.44 22.69 -65.39
C GLN A 114 -9.62 22.39 -64.45
N THR A 115 -10.78 22.05 -64.99
CA THR A 115 -11.95 21.64 -64.20
C THR A 115 -11.68 20.34 -63.46
N GLU A 116 -11.03 19.37 -64.11
CA GLU A 116 -10.66 18.09 -63.51
C GLU A 116 -9.62 18.25 -62.39
N ILE A 117 -8.62 19.12 -62.57
CA ILE A 117 -7.65 19.51 -61.53
C ILE A 117 -8.37 20.10 -60.31
N ASN A 118 -9.35 20.98 -60.52
CA ASN A 118 -10.09 21.62 -59.44
C ASN A 118 -10.94 20.60 -58.66
N GLN A 119 -11.58 19.65 -59.36
CA GLN A 119 -12.35 18.58 -58.72
C GLN A 119 -11.46 17.64 -57.90
N LEU A 120 -10.26 17.31 -58.40
CA LEU A 120 -9.29 16.49 -57.66
C LEU A 120 -8.73 17.23 -56.43
N HIS A 121 -8.50 18.54 -56.53
CA HIS A 121 -8.11 19.36 -55.37
C HIS A 121 -9.17 19.35 -54.27
N SER A 122 -10.45 19.53 -54.61
CA SER A 122 -11.54 19.47 -53.63
C SER A 122 -11.63 18.09 -52.96
N LYS A 123 -11.41 17.01 -53.72
CA LYS A 123 -11.37 15.65 -53.18
C LYS A 123 -10.17 15.41 -52.27
N LEU A 124 -9.01 15.98 -52.60
CA LEU A 124 -7.80 15.92 -51.76
C LEU A 124 -8.03 16.61 -50.42
N LEU A 125 -8.57 17.83 -50.43
CA LEU A 125 -8.90 18.59 -49.23
C LEU A 125 -9.89 17.84 -48.32
N GLU A 126 -10.92 17.24 -48.91
CA GLU A 126 -11.89 16.45 -48.14
C GLU A 126 -11.26 15.19 -47.53
N ALA A 127 -10.37 14.52 -48.26
CA ALA A 127 -9.63 13.37 -47.73
C ALA A 127 -8.68 13.76 -46.59
N GLU A 128 -7.99 14.91 -46.69
CA GLU A 128 -7.13 15.46 -45.63
C GLU A 128 -7.95 15.82 -44.38
N ARG A 129 -9.13 16.42 -44.56
CA ARG A 129 -10.07 16.72 -43.46
C ARG A 129 -10.52 15.45 -42.74
N GLN A 130 -10.93 14.42 -43.48
CA GLN A 130 -11.33 13.13 -42.92
C GLN A 130 -10.18 12.43 -42.18
N LEU A 131 -8.96 12.49 -42.73
CA LEU A 131 -7.77 11.97 -42.06
C LEU A 131 -7.52 12.68 -40.73
N GLY A 132 -7.67 14.00 -40.70
CA GLY A 132 -7.55 14.81 -39.48
C GLY A 132 -8.59 14.43 -38.42
N GLU A 133 -9.85 14.22 -38.81
CA GLU A 133 -10.89 13.75 -37.89
C GLU A 133 -10.58 12.37 -37.30
N VAL A 134 -10.12 11.43 -38.13
CA VAL A 134 -9.76 10.07 -37.67
C VAL A 134 -8.56 10.13 -36.72
N GLN A 135 -7.56 10.95 -37.02
CA GLN A 135 -6.41 11.16 -36.13
C GLN A 135 -6.85 11.79 -34.79
N GLY A 136 -7.79 12.74 -34.82
CA GLY A 136 -8.38 13.33 -33.62
C GLY A 136 -9.08 12.29 -32.74
N ARG A 137 -9.99 11.49 -33.32
CA ARG A 137 -10.69 10.41 -32.62
C ARG A 137 -9.72 9.37 -32.06
N LEU A 138 -8.67 9.01 -32.80
CA LEU A 138 -7.65 8.07 -32.33
C LEU A 138 -6.87 8.62 -31.13
N LYS A 139 -6.58 9.93 -31.13
CA LYS A 139 -5.92 10.61 -30.01
C LYS A 139 -6.80 10.64 -28.76
N GLU A 140 -8.08 10.97 -28.90
CA GLU A 140 -9.06 10.92 -27.81
C GLU A 140 -9.22 9.50 -27.26
N GLN A 141 -9.31 8.49 -28.13
CA GLN A 141 -9.42 7.09 -27.72
C GLN A 141 -8.17 6.62 -26.95
N ARG A 142 -6.97 7.03 -27.38
CA ARG A 142 -5.72 6.73 -26.66
C ARG A 142 -5.68 7.41 -25.29
N GLN A 143 -6.15 8.65 -25.19
CA GLN A 143 -6.20 9.39 -23.93
C GLN A 143 -7.18 8.73 -22.94
N LEU A 144 -8.39 8.42 -23.39
CA LEU A 144 -9.38 7.67 -22.60
C LEU A 144 -8.88 6.28 -22.19
N SER A 145 -8.17 5.58 -23.07
CA SER A 145 -7.58 4.28 -22.74
C SER A 145 -6.45 4.42 -21.71
N GLY A 146 -5.65 5.48 -21.78
CA GLY A 146 -4.58 5.76 -20.82
C GLY A 146 -5.13 6.13 -19.44
N GLU A 147 -6.20 6.92 -19.37
CA GLU A 147 -6.89 7.25 -18.12
C GLU A 147 -7.49 5.99 -17.47
N LYS A 148 -8.19 5.15 -18.25
CA LYS A 148 -8.71 3.86 -17.76
C LYS A 148 -7.61 2.91 -17.30
N LEU A 149 -6.44 2.91 -17.95
CA LEU A 149 -5.30 2.11 -17.54
C LEU A 149 -4.77 2.59 -16.18
N LYS A 150 -4.62 3.90 -15.98
CA LYS A 150 -4.21 4.48 -14.71
C LYS A 150 -5.19 4.16 -13.57
N ASP A 151 -6.49 4.25 -13.84
CA ASP A 151 -7.50 3.88 -12.84
C ASP A 151 -7.41 2.38 -12.46
N ARG A 152 -7.15 1.51 -13.44
CA ARG A 152 -6.94 0.08 -13.22
C ARG A 152 -5.65 -0.20 -12.43
N GLU A 153 -4.56 0.50 -12.74
CA GLU A 153 -3.29 0.40 -12.00
C GLU A 153 -3.45 0.86 -10.55
N GLN A 154 -4.17 1.97 -10.32
CA GLN A 154 -4.48 2.46 -8.98
C GLN A 154 -5.34 1.45 -8.19
N GLN A 155 -6.37 0.87 -8.83
CA GLN A 155 -7.18 -0.19 -8.21
C GLN A 155 -6.38 -1.45 -7.88
N ALA A 156 -5.44 -1.84 -8.75
CA ALA A 156 -4.57 -2.98 -8.50
C ALA A 156 -3.64 -2.71 -7.31
N ALA A 157 -3.05 -1.52 -7.23
CA ALA A 157 -2.22 -1.10 -6.09
C ALA A 157 -3.01 -1.11 -4.76
N ASP A 158 -4.24 -0.58 -4.76
CA ASP A 158 -5.11 -0.59 -3.59
C ASP A 158 -5.49 -2.01 -3.14
N LEU A 159 -5.77 -2.90 -4.09
CA LEU A 159 -6.04 -4.32 -3.79
C LEU A 159 -4.81 -5.03 -3.24
N GLN A 160 -3.63 -4.73 -3.76
CA GLN A 160 -2.37 -5.30 -3.29
C GLN A 160 -2.04 -4.85 -1.88
N LEU A 161 -2.29 -3.58 -1.54
CA LEU A 161 -2.15 -3.06 -0.19
C LEU A 161 -3.13 -3.72 0.79
N LYS A 162 -4.38 -3.95 0.36
CA LYS A 162 -5.39 -4.67 1.15
C LYS A 162 -4.99 -6.13 1.38
N LEU A 163 -4.42 -6.78 0.38
CA LEU A 163 -3.93 -8.16 0.50
C LEU A 163 -2.82 -8.25 1.53
N SER A 164 -1.80 -7.39 1.46
CA SER A 164 -0.69 -7.39 2.43
C SER A 164 -1.17 -7.13 3.87
N ARG A 165 -2.14 -6.23 4.07
CA ARG A 165 -2.75 -6.01 5.39
C ARG A 165 -3.50 -7.24 5.90
N ALA A 166 -4.23 -7.94 5.03
CA ALA A 166 -4.92 -9.17 5.40
C ALA A 166 -3.94 -10.30 5.76
N GLU A 167 -2.84 -10.43 5.02
CA GLU A 167 -1.75 -11.38 5.31
C GLU A 167 -1.12 -11.11 6.67
N GLU A 168 -0.84 -9.84 6.99
CA GLU A 168 -0.29 -9.41 8.28
C GLU A 168 -1.24 -9.75 9.45
N GLN A 169 -2.54 -9.45 9.29
CA GLN A 169 -3.57 -9.81 10.29
C GLN A 169 -3.70 -11.32 10.50
N LEU A 170 -3.53 -12.10 9.43
CA LEU A 170 -3.59 -13.56 9.49
C LEU A 170 -2.37 -14.13 10.21
N LYS A 171 -1.19 -13.53 10.00
CA LYS A 171 0.04 -13.87 10.72
C LYS A 171 -0.06 -13.52 12.20
N GLU A 172 -0.61 -12.36 12.54
CA GLU A 172 -0.85 -11.95 13.92
C GLU A 172 -1.88 -12.87 14.62
N SER A 173 -2.94 -13.26 13.92
CA SER A 173 -3.93 -14.22 14.41
C SER A 173 -3.33 -15.62 14.60
N ALA A 174 -2.43 -16.05 13.72
CA ALA A 174 -1.71 -17.31 13.87
C ALA A 174 -0.79 -17.29 15.11
N GLY A 175 -0.12 -16.16 15.38
CA GLY A 175 0.65 -15.95 16.61
C GLY A 175 -0.22 -16.06 17.86
N LYS A 176 -1.35 -15.34 17.89
CA LYS A 176 -2.32 -15.42 19.01
C LYS A 176 -2.85 -16.84 19.22
N ASN A 177 -3.09 -17.59 18.15
CA ASN A 177 -3.55 -18.97 18.24
C ASN A 177 -2.48 -19.90 18.81
N ALA A 178 -1.20 -19.69 18.44
CA ALA A 178 -0.08 -20.42 19.02
C ALA A 178 0.07 -20.13 20.54
N ASP A 179 -0.09 -18.87 20.94
CA ASP A 179 -0.04 -18.49 22.36
C ASP A 179 -1.20 -19.11 23.16
N LEU A 180 -2.41 -19.10 22.61
CA LEU A 180 -3.57 -19.76 23.22
C LEU A 180 -3.36 -21.27 23.32
N GLN A 181 -2.76 -21.89 22.31
CA GLN A 181 -2.45 -23.32 22.31
C GLN A 181 -1.39 -23.65 23.37
N HIS A 182 -0.37 -22.80 23.54
CA HIS A 182 0.60 -22.94 24.62
C HIS A 182 -0.04 -22.75 26.02
N GLN A 183 -0.93 -21.77 26.19
CA GLN A 183 -1.68 -21.59 27.45
C GLN A 183 -2.59 -22.77 27.77
N MET A 184 -3.21 -23.37 26.76
CA MET A 184 -4.04 -24.56 26.91
C MET A 184 -3.20 -25.75 27.37
N GLU A 185 -2.04 -25.99 26.75
CA GLU A 185 -1.16 -27.10 27.14
C GLU A 185 -0.60 -26.90 28.55
N LYS A 186 -0.23 -25.67 28.93
CA LYS A 186 0.15 -25.33 30.30
C LYS A 186 -0.97 -25.59 31.31
N SER A 187 -2.21 -25.21 30.99
CA SER A 187 -3.37 -25.45 31.86
C SER A 187 -3.66 -26.95 32.00
N LYS A 188 -3.48 -27.71 30.92
CA LYS A 188 -3.63 -29.17 30.92
C LYS A 188 -2.56 -29.85 31.79
N GLN A 189 -1.32 -29.39 31.72
CA GLN A 189 -0.24 -29.88 32.58
C GLN A 189 -0.52 -29.58 34.06
N GLN A 190 -0.96 -28.36 34.39
CA GLN A 190 -1.37 -28.01 35.75
C GLN A 190 -2.54 -28.87 36.26
N HIS A 191 -3.49 -29.20 35.39
CA HIS A 191 -4.59 -30.09 35.75
C HIS A 191 -4.10 -31.51 36.05
N GLN A 192 -3.16 -32.04 35.26
CA GLN A 192 -2.54 -33.34 35.52
C GLN A 192 -1.77 -33.36 36.84
N GLU A 193 -1.03 -32.29 37.16
CA GLU A 193 -0.32 -32.15 38.43
C GLU A 193 -1.29 -32.10 39.63
N LEU A 194 -2.39 -31.34 39.52
CA LEU A 194 -3.44 -31.30 40.55
C LEU A 194 -4.11 -32.66 40.72
N GLN A 195 -4.36 -33.40 39.64
CA GLN A 195 -4.93 -34.74 39.69
C GLN A 195 -3.99 -35.74 40.39
N ALA A 196 -2.68 -35.66 40.11
CA ALA A 196 -1.68 -36.47 40.80
C ALA A 196 -1.58 -36.12 42.29
N LEU A 197 -1.63 -34.83 42.62
CA LEU A 197 -1.64 -34.37 44.01
C LEU A 197 -2.89 -34.88 44.76
N GLN A 198 -4.06 -34.81 44.11
CA GLN A 198 -5.32 -35.31 44.67
C GLN A 198 -5.27 -36.83 44.95
N GLN A 199 -4.69 -37.60 44.03
CA GLN A 199 -4.49 -39.05 44.24
C GLN A 199 -3.56 -39.32 45.43
N ASN A 200 -2.47 -38.55 45.56
CA ASN A 200 -1.55 -38.65 46.68
C ASN A 200 -2.23 -38.32 48.03
N THR A 201 -2.99 -37.23 48.09
CA THR A 201 -3.73 -36.85 49.30
C THR A 201 -4.79 -37.88 49.67
N ASN A 202 -5.47 -38.47 48.69
CA ASN A 202 -6.43 -39.55 48.94
C ASN A 202 -5.74 -40.81 49.48
N GLY A 203 -4.52 -41.11 49.02
CA GLY A 203 -3.69 -42.18 49.58
C GLY A 203 -3.38 -41.94 51.06
N LYS A 204 -2.85 -40.75 51.38
CA LYS A 204 -2.55 -40.35 52.77
C LYS A 204 -3.78 -40.34 53.67
N LEU A 205 -4.94 -39.93 53.14
CA LEU A 205 -6.19 -39.96 53.88
C LEU A 205 -6.61 -41.39 54.24
N ARG A 206 -6.46 -42.35 53.32
CA ARG A 206 -6.72 -43.76 53.61
C ARG A 206 -5.76 -44.33 54.64
N GLU A 207 -4.47 -43.98 54.57
CA GLU A 207 -3.48 -44.38 55.58
C GLU A 207 -3.88 -43.86 56.96
N ALA A 208 -4.22 -42.57 57.08
CA ALA A 208 -4.67 -41.98 58.34
C ALA A 208 -5.99 -42.59 58.85
N GLN A 209 -6.91 -42.96 57.95
CA GLN A 209 -8.14 -43.66 58.31
C GLN A 209 -7.85 -45.06 58.88
N ASN A 210 -6.93 -45.81 58.27
CA ASN A 210 -6.52 -47.12 58.76
C ASN A 210 -5.83 -47.01 60.14
N ASP A 211 -4.97 -46.00 60.32
CA ASP A 211 -4.32 -45.73 61.61
C ASP A 211 -5.36 -45.40 62.69
N LEU A 212 -6.37 -44.59 62.35
CA LEU A 212 -7.46 -44.25 63.27
C LEU A 212 -8.28 -45.49 63.66
N GLU A 213 -8.63 -46.35 62.70
CA GLU A 213 -9.31 -47.62 62.99
C GLU A 213 -8.48 -48.50 63.92
N GLN A 214 -7.16 -48.55 63.73
CA GLN A 214 -6.27 -49.29 64.61
C GLN A 214 -6.26 -48.72 66.03
N VAL A 215 -6.20 -47.39 66.18
CA VAL A 215 -6.26 -46.73 67.49
C VAL A 215 -7.61 -46.97 68.17
N LEU A 216 -8.72 -46.87 67.44
CA LEU A 216 -10.06 -47.14 67.98
C LEU A 216 -10.18 -48.59 68.48
N ARG A 217 -9.60 -49.55 67.75
CA ARG A 217 -9.54 -50.95 68.20
C ARG A 217 -8.74 -51.11 69.50
N GLN A 218 -7.59 -50.44 69.62
CA GLN A 218 -6.78 -50.45 70.84
C GLN A 218 -7.50 -49.80 72.04
N ILE A 219 -8.29 -48.75 71.80
CA ILE A 219 -9.12 -48.13 72.84
C ILE A 219 -10.17 -49.13 73.31
N GLY A 220 -10.88 -49.80 72.40
CA GLY A 220 -11.84 -50.85 72.75
C GLY A 220 -11.23 -51.99 73.58
N ASP A 221 -10.03 -52.45 73.21
CA ASP A 221 -9.30 -53.48 73.98
C ASP A 221 -8.93 -53.01 75.39
N LYS A 222 -8.55 -51.72 75.54
CA LYS A 222 -8.24 -51.11 76.84
C LYS A 222 -9.49 -50.93 77.70
N ASP A 223 -10.60 -50.50 77.13
CA ASP A 223 -11.86 -50.33 77.84
C ASP A 223 -12.38 -51.67 78.38
N GLN A 224 -12.29 -52.74 77.58
CA GLN A 224 -12.62 -54.09 78.05
C GLN A 224 -11.74 -54.51 79.22
N LYS A 225 -10.46 -54.13 79.21
CA LYS A 225 -9.53 -54.42 80.30
C LYS A 225 -9.86 -53.62 81.56
N ILE A 226 -10.28 -52.36 81.42
CA ILE A 226 -10.75 -51.52 82.53
C ILE A 226 -11.99 -52.15 83.16
N GLN A 227 -12.99 -52.54 82.36
CA GLN A 227 -14.20 -53.20 82.87
C GLN A 227 -13.88 -54.49 83.64
N ASN A 228 -12.93 -55.29 83.15
CA ASN A 228 -12.49 -56.50 83.84
C ASN A 228 -11.83 -56.18 85.19
N LEU A 229 -11.01 -55.11 85.26
CA LEU A 229 -10.37 -54.66 86.50
C LEU A 229 -11.39 -54.08 87.49
N GLU A 230 -12.39 -53.35 87.00
CA GLU A 230 -13.48 -52.80 87.81
C GLU A 230 -14.34 -53.92 88.42
N ALA A 231 -14.65 -54.97 87.65
CA ALA A 231 -15.37 -56.14 88.15
C ALA A 231 -14.58 -56.88 89.25
N LEU A 232 -13.27 -57.03 89.08
CA LEU A 232 -12.39 -57.61 90.10
C LEU A 232 -12.33 -56.74 91.36
N LEU A 233 -12.26 -55.42 91.19
CA LEU A 233 -12.25 -54.47 92.30
C LEU A 233 -13.57 -54.53 93.08
N GLN A 234 -14.71 -54.60 92.39
CA GLN A 234 -16.02 -54.71 93.04
C GLN A 234 -16.12 -56.00 93.86
N LYS A 235 -15.68 -57.13 93.30
CA LYS A 235 -15.63 -58.40 94.02
C LYS A 235 -14.76 -58.32 95.28
N SER A 236 -13.64 -57.61 95.23
CA SER A 236 -12.79 -57.40 96.41
C SER A 236 -13.48 -56.53 97.47
N LYS A 237 -14.25 -55.51 97.07
CA LYS A 237 -15.02 -54.67 97.99
C LYS A 237 -16.11 -55.49 98.71
N ASP A 238 -16.81 -56.33 97.97
CA ASP A 238 -17.89 -57.17 98.53
C ASP A 238 -17.32 -58.12 99.62
N ILE A 239 -16.15 -58.72 99.38
CA ILE A 239 -15.44 -59.56 100.36
C ILE A 239 -15.08 -58.77 101.62
N VAL A 240 -14.57 -57.55 101.48
CA VAL A 240 -14.21 -56.70 102.63
C VAL A 240 -15.44 -56.37 103.46
N THR A 241 -16.54 -55.98 102.82
CA THR A 241 -17.81 -55.68 103.49
C THR A 241 -18.35 -56.88 104.27
N GLN A 242 -18.24 -58.09 103.70
CA GLN A 242 -18.63 -59.32 104.38
C GLN A 242 -17.78 -59.56 105.63
N LEU A 243 -16.45 -59.44 105.53
CA LEU A 243 -15.53 -59.62 106.66
C LEU A 243 -15.77 -58.57 107.76
N GLU A 244 -16.12 -57.33 107.39
CA GLU A 244 -16.49 -56.27 108.35
C GLU A 244 -17.79 -56.62 109.08
N SER A 245 -18.78 -57.17 108.39
CA SER A 245 -20.03 -57.63 109.03
C SER A 245 -19.79 -58.80 109.99
N GLU A 246 -18.94 -59.76 109.62
CA GLU A 246 -18.57 -60.90 110.47
C GLU A 246 -17.79 -60.44 111.71
N ARG A 247 -16.90 -59.46 111.56
CA ARG A 247 -16.20 -58.81 112.67
C ARG A 247 -17.18 -58.13 113.62
N ASP A 248 -18.14 -57.38 113.11
CA ASP A 248 -19.11 -56.65 113.93
C ASP A 248 -20.04 -57.60 114.69
N ASP A 249 -20.44 -58.71 114.06
CA ASP A 249 -21.25 -59.77 114.65
C ASP A 249 -20.50 -60.53 115.76
N LEU A 250 -19.20 -60.79 115.55
CA LEU A 250 -18.32 -61.34 116.58
C LEU A 250 -18.07 -60.34 117.73
N CYS A 251 -17.90 -59.06 117.42
CA CYS A 251 -17.78 -58.02 118.45
C CYS A 251 -19.07 -57.91 119.27
N ALA A 252 -20.24 -57.98 118.64
CA ALA A 252 -21.53 -57.97 119.34
C ALA A 252 -21.70 -59.19 120.28
N LYS A 253 -21.30 -60.38 119.83
CA LYS A 253 -21.31 -61.61 120.66
C LYS A 253 -20.34 -61.53 121.84
N ILE A 254 -19.18 -60.90 121.66
CA ILE A 254 -18.22 -60.68 122.76
C ILE A 254 -18.74 -59.65 123.76
N HIS A 255 -19.40 -58.58 123.30
CA HIS A 255 -20.01 -57.56 124.19
C HIS A 255 -21.26 -58.07 124.95
N ALA A 256 -21.89 -59.15 124.50
CA ALA A 256 -23.06 -59.77 125.14
C ALA A 256 -22.73 -60.69 126.34
N GLY A 257 -21.45 -60.92 126.65
CA GLY A 257 -21.04 -61.59 127.90
C GLY A 257 -21.31 -63.09 128.00
N GLU A 258 -21.47 -63.81 126.88
CA GLU A 258 -21.81 -65.24 126.86
C GLU A 258 -20.57 -66.17 126.89
N GLY A 259 -19.59 -65.88 127.75
CA GLY A 259 -18.30 -66.59 127.81
C GLY A 259 -18.14 -67.61 128.95
N GLU A 260 -18.92 -67.54 130.03
CA GLU A 260 -18.57 -68.23 131.29
C GLU A 260 -19.56 -69.31 131.78
N THR A 261 -20.76 -69.41 131.20
CA THR A 261 -21.84 -70.31 131.69
C THR A 261 -22.05 -71.58 130.86
N ALA A 262 -21.09 -71.94 130.00
CA ALA A 262 -21.18 -73.09 129.07
C ALA A 262 -20.31 -74.30 129.47
N VAL A 263 -19.39 -74.15 130.43
CA VAL A 263 -18.40 -75.20 130.76
C VAL A 263 -18.81 -76.09 131.94
N LEU A 264 -19.73 -75.64 132.81
CA LEU A 264 -20.12 -76.38 134.03
C LEU A 264 -21.33 -77.33 133.87
N ASN A 265 -22.12 -77.19 132.80
CA ASN A 265 -23.21 -78.11 132.46
C ASN A 265 -22.80 -79.25 131.51
N GLN A 266 -21.56 -79.24 131.00
CA GLN A 266 -21.04 -80.24 130.05
C GLN A 266 -20.61 -81.59 130.67
N LEU A 267 -20.71 -81.76 131.99
CA LEU A 267 -20.18 -82.95 132.69
C LEU A 267 -21.23 -83.86 133.35
N LYS A 268 -22.53 -83.55 133.32
CA LYS A 268 -23.57 -84.39 133.97
C LYS A 268 -24.66 -85.00 133.08
N GLU A 269 -24.72 -84.75 131.77
CA GLU A 269 -25.73 -85.36 130.88
C GLU A 269 -25.16 -86.23 129.73
N LYS A 270 -24.14 -87.06 130.01
CA LYS A 270 -23.55 -87.97 129.00
C LYS A 270 -24.39 -89.23 128.66
N LYS A 271 -25.62 -89.37 129.15
CA LYS A 271 -26.54 -90.49 128.80
C LYS A 271 -27.61 -90.13 127.74
N PRO A 272 -28.26 -88.95 127.74
CA PRO A 272 -29.08 -88.51 126.60
C PRO A 272 -28.26 -88.17 125.33
N ARG A 273 -26.94 -88.00 125.47
CA ARG A 273 -26.02 -87.64 124.37
C ARG A 273 -25.94 -88.67 123.22
N ILE A 274 -26.23 -89.94 123.48
CA ILE A 274 -26.26 -90.99 122.43
C ILE A 274 -27.61 -91.04 121.72
N VAL A 275 -28.70 -90.69 122.40
CA VAL A 275 -30.04 -90.56 121.78
C VAL A 275 -30.12 -89.27 120.96
N SER A 276 -29.59 -88.16 121.48
CA SER A 276 -29.39 -86.91 120.72
C SER A 276 -28.51 -87.14 119.51
N GLN A 277 -27.40 -87.88 119.59
CA GLN A 277 -26.56 -88.14 118.40
C GLN A 277 -27.26 -88.89 117.26
N MET A 278 -28.27 -89.73 117.55
CA MET A 278 -29.07 -90.39 116.51
C MET A 278 -30.20 -89.49 115.99
N THR A 279 -30.84 -88.71 116.86
CA THR A 279 -31.86 -87.73 116.47
C THR A 279 -31.26 -86.53 115.73
N ASP A 280 -30.07 -86.06 116.11
CA ASP A 280 -29.29 -84.99 115.47
C ASP A 280 -28.68 -85.46 114.15
N LYS A 281 -28.32 -86.74 113.99
CA LYS A 281 -27.94 -87.27 112.67
C LYS A 281 -29.12 -87.29 111.70
N LEU A 282 -30.31 -87.71 112.15
CA LEU A 282 -31.53 -87.68 111.33
C LEU A 282 -32.03 -86.24 111.06
N LYS A 283 -31.90 -85.34 112.04
CA LYS A 283 -32.27 -83.93 111.92
C LYS A 283 -31.28 -83.13 111.06
N ASN A 284 -29.97 -83.31 111.24
CA ASN A 284 -28.94 -82.72 110.39
C ASN A 284 -29.02 -83.26 108.95
N GLN A 285 -29.38 -84.54 108.76
CA GLN A 285 -29.59 -85.08 107.42
C GLN A 285 -30.90 -84.54 106.80
N SER A 286 -31.95 -84.30 107.59
CA SER A 286 -33.19 -83.65 107.14
C SER A 286 -33.01 -82.16 106.83
N GLU A 287 -32.29 -81.42 107.66
CA GLU A 287 -31.96 -80.00 107.46
C GLU A 287 -30.95 -79.80 106.34
N SER A 288 -29.95 -80.69 106.21
CA SER A 288 -29.04 -80.71 105.06
C SER A 288 -29.77 -81.05 103.76
N ASN A 289 -30.74 -81.98 103.78
CA ASN A 289 -31.55 -82.29 102.59
C ASN A 289 -32.51 -81.15 102.25
N LYS A 290 -33.10 -80.49 103.24
CA LYS A 290 -33.97 -79.32 103.04
C LYS A 290 -33.19 -78.11 102.53
N GLN A 291 -32.00 -77.86 103.08
CA GLN A 291 -31.12 -76.79 102.62
C GLN A 291 -30.52 -77.11 101.24
N ALA A 292 -30.22 -78.37 100.94
CA ALA A 292 -29.87 -78.78 99.59
C ALA A 292 -31.05 -78.59 98.62
N GLN A 293 -32.28 -78.90 99.03
CA GLN A 293 -33.49 -78.70 98.23
C GLN A 293 -33.79 -77.21 98.00
N ASP A 294 -33.67 -76.37 99.02
CA ASP A 294 -33.86 -74.92 98.92
C ASP A 294 -32.76 -74.26 98.08
N ASN A 295 -31.50 -74.72 98.22
CA ASN A 295 -30.40 -74.30 97.37
C ASN A 295 -30.62 -74.72 95.92
N LEU A 296 -31.09 -75.95 95.67
CA LEU A 296 -31.42 -76.43 94.33
C LEU A 296 -32.58 -75.63 93.72
N HIS A 297 -33.61 -75.33 94.53
CA HIS A 297 -34.76 -74.54 94.09
C HIS A 297 -34.34 -73.11 93.74
N LYS A 298 -33.48 -72.50 94.57
CA LYS A 298 -32.88 -71.18 94.29
C LYS A 298 -32.01 -71.22 93.04
N GLN A 299 -31.15 -72.23 92.88
CA GLN A 299 -30.32 -72.42 91.69
C GLN A 299 -31.18 -72.58 90.43
N VAL A 300 -32.27 -73.33 90.49
CA VAL A 300 -33.22 -73.50 89.39
C VAL A 300 -33.95 -72.18 89.09
N GLN A 301 -34.34 -71.42 90.11
CA GLN A 301 -35.00 -70.11 89.93
C GLN A 301 -34.04 -69.08 89.31
N ASP A 302 -32.79 -69.07 89.76
CA ASP A 302 -31.71 -68.22 89.23
C ASP A 302 -31.39 -68.61 87.79
N GLN A 303 -31.30 -69.91 87.48
CA GLN A 303 -31.14 -70.39 86.11
C GLN A 303 -32.35 -70.05 85.22
N LYS A 304 -33.58 -70.07 85.75
CA LYS A 304 -34.79 -69.67 85.00
C LYS A 304 -34.78 -68.17 84.69
N THR A 305 -34.26 -67.36 85.61
CA THR A 305 -34.14 -65.90 85.45
C THR A 305 -33.03 -65.56 84.46
N LEU A 306 -31.89 -66.25 84.55
CA LEU A 306 -30.82 -66.15 83.57
C LEU A 306 -31.26 -66.60 82.18
N LEU A 307 -32.07 -67.66 82.08
CA LEU A 307 -32.64 -68.13 80.81
C LEU A 307 -33.60 -67.11 80.21
N ARG A 308 -34.48 -66.48 81.01
CA ARG A 308 -35.35 -65.39 80.54
C ARG A 308 -34.56 -64.18 80.08
N SER A 309 -33.55 -63.75 80.85
CA SER A 309 -32.68 -62.65 80.44
C SER A 309 -31.89 -62.98 79.17
N ALA A 310 -31.47 -64.24 78.98
CA ALA A 310 -30.85 -64.70 77.74
C ALA A 310 -31.86 -64.73 76.57
N GLN A 311 -33.11 -65.13 76.80
CA GLN A 311 -34.18 -65.10 75.80
C GLN A 311 -34.55 -63.67 75.39
N ASP A 312 -34.65 -62.73 76.34
CA ASP A 312 -34.93 -61.32 76.04
C ASP A 312 -33.78 -60.66 75.25
N ARG A 313 -32.53 -60.99 75.60
CA ARG A 313 -31.34 -60.57 74.83
C ARG A 313 -31.32 -61.18 73.43
N ALA A 314 -31.64 -62.46 73.31
CA ALA A 314 -31.74 -63.12 72.01
C ALA A 314 -32.82 -62.47 71.14
N HIS A 315 -33.97 -62.13 71.71
CA HIS A 315 -35.06 -61.49 70.97
C HIS A 315 -34.73 -60.04 70.56
N THR A 316 -34.02 -59.30 71.42
CA THR A 316 -33.50 -57.96 71.09
C THR A 316 -32.48 -58.02 69.95
N LEU A 317 -31.59 -59.02 69.99
CA LEU A 317 -30.63 -59.28 68.92
C LEU A 317 -31.32 -59.72 67.62
N GLU A 318 -32.33 -60.58 67.67
CA GLU A 318 -33.13 -60.96 66.51
C GLU A 318 -33.80 -59.74 65.87
N THR A 319 -34.35 -58.83 66.68
CA THR A 319 -34.96 -57.58 66.21
C THR A 319 -33.93 -56.64 65.59
N SER A 320 -32.73 -56.55 66.18
CA SER A 320 -31.63 -55.75 65.63
C SER A 320 -31.11 -56.35 64.32
N VAL A 321 -31.05 -57.68 64.22
CA VAL A 321 -30.63 -58.39 63.00
C VAL A 321 -31.67 -58.21 61.90
N THR A 322 -32.97 -58.25 62.21
CA THR A 322 -34.01 -58.01 61.20
C THR A 322 -34.00 -56.55 60.71
N GLU A 323 -33.77 -55.59 61.59
CA GLU A 323 -33.64 -54.17 61.22
C GLU A 323 -32.39 -53.90 60.37
N LEU A 324 -31.23 -54.45 60.75
CA LEU A 324 -30.00 -54.38 59.95
C LEU A 324 -30.14 -55.09 58.61
N THR A 325 -30.87 -56.21 58.56
CA THR A 325 -31.16 -56.91 57.32
C THR A 325 -32.06 -56.07 56.40
N ALA A 326 -33.06 -55.38 56.94
CA ALA A 326 -33.89 -54.45 56.18
C ALA A 326 -33.07 -53.27 55.64
N GLN A 327 -32.22 -52.64 56.46
CA GLN A 327 -31.33 -51.56 56.03
C GLN A 327 -30.32 -52.01 54.97
N LEU A 328 -29.80 -53.23 55.08
CA LEU A 328 -28.91 -53.82 54.09
C LEU A 328 -29.63 -54.07 52.76
N THR A 329 -30.90 -54.47 52.81
CA THR A 329 -31.73 -54.71 51.62
C THR A 329 -32.02 -53.39 50.90
N ASP A 330 -32.40 -52.35 51.64
CA ASP A 330 -32.62 -51.00 51.11
C ASP A 330 -31.34 -50.39 50.52
N SER A 331 -30.20 -50.63 51.15
CA SER A 331 -28.88 -50.22 50.63
C SER A 331 -28.50 -50.98 49.36
N LYS A 332 -28.78 -52.29 49.27
CA LYS A 332 -28.55 -53.09 48.05
C LYS A 332 -29.43 -52.61 46.88
N GLU A 333 -30.67 -52.22 47.17
CA GLU A 333 -31.57 -51.69 46.15
C GLU A 333 -31.10 -50.32 45.64
N LYS A 334 -30.67 -49.42 46.53
CA LYS A 334 -30.02 -48.15 46.16
C LYS A 334 -28.76 -48.34 45.32
N VAL A 335 -27.91 -49.31 45.67
CA VAL A 335 -26.72 -49.65 44.87
C VAL A 335 -27.12 -50.14 43.48
N SER A 336 -28.16 -50.98 43.39
CA SER A 336 -28.65 -51.49 42.10
C SER A 336 -29.24 -50.39 41.22
N GLN A 337 -29.93 -49.41 41.83
CA GLN A 337 -30.43 -48.22 41.13
C GLN A 337 -29.30 -47.31 40.63
N LEU A 338 -28.26 -47.09 41.45
CA LEU A 338 -27.08 -46.34 41.04
C LEU A 338 -26.32 -47.05 39.91
N ASP A 339 -26.20 -48.38 39.96
CA ASP A 339 -25.54 -49.17 38.94
C ASP A 339 -26.29 -49.12 37.59
N ALA A 340 -27.63 -49.14 37.64
CA ALA A 340 -28.47 -48.93 36.45
C ALA A 340 -28.31 -47.51 35.86
N GLN A 341 -28.25 -46.48 36.70
CA GLN A 341 -28.01 -45.11 36.26
C GLN A 341 -26.60 -44.93 35.67
N LEU A 342 -25.60 -45.60 36.24
CA LEU A 342 -24.23 -45.59 35.74
C LEU A 342 -24.16 -46.23 34.36
N LYS A 343 -24.82 -47.37 34.14
CA LYS A 343 -24.91 -48.04 32.83
C LYS A 343 -25.58 -47.15 31.78
N ALA A 344 -26.72 -46.55 32.12
CA ALA A 344 -27.40 -45.63 31.20
C ALA A 344 -26.55 -44.40 30.82
N LYS A 345 -25.85 -43.80 31.79
CA LYS A 345 -24.92 -42.69 31.53
C LYS A 345 -23.71 -43.12 30.69
N THR A 346 -23.22 -44.34 30.90
CA THR A 346 -22.10 -44.90 30.13
C THR A 346 -22.50 -45.13 28.68
N GLU A 347 -23.69 -45.67 28.42
CA GLU A 347 -24.21 -45.84 27.05
C GLU A 347 -24.42 -44.50 26.32
N LEU A 348 -24.90 -43.47 27.04
CA LEU A 348 -25.01 -42.12 26.48
C LEU A 348 -23.64 -41.51 26.14
N LEU A 349 -22.63 -41.73 26.97
CA LEU A 349 -21.25 -41.31 26.72
C LEU A 349 -20.66 -42.00 25.49
N LEU A 350 -20.84 -43.32 25.38
CA LEU A 350 -20.37 -44.09 24.22
C LEU A 350 -21.06 -43.64 22.93
N SER A 351 -22.37 -43.34 22.98
CA SER A 351 -23.11 -42.79 21.84
C SER A 351 -22.61 -41.39 21.45
N ALA A 352 -22.34 -40.53 22.43
CA ALA A 352 -21.76 -39.21 22.20
C ALA A 352 -20.34 -39.27 21.61
N GLU A 353 -19.50 -40.21 22.08
CA GLU A 353 -18.17 -40.46 21.53
C GLU A 353 -18.23 -40.98 20.09
N ALA A 354 -19.16 -41.89 19.79
CA ALA A 354 -19.39 -42.38 18.43
C ALA A 354 -19.83 -41.24 17.49
N ALA A 355 -20.76 -40.38 17.93
CA ALA A 355 -21.21 -39.22 17.16
C ALA A 355 -20.08 -38.22 16.90
N LYS A 356 -19.23 -37.95 17.91
CA LYS A 356 -18.08 -37.07 17.78
C LYS A 356 -17.02 -37.64 16.82
N THR A 357 -16.83 -38.95 16.84
CA THR A 357 -15.91 -39.65 15.93
C THR A 357 -16.41 -39.58 14.48
N ALA A 358 -17.72 -39.77 14.26
CA ALA A 358 -18.32 -39.59 12.93
C ALA A 358 -18.22 -38.14 12.43
N GLN A 359 -18.42 -37.16 13.32
CA GLN A 359 -18.26 -35.74 12.97
C GLN A 359 -16.81 -35.39 12.63
N LYS A 360 -15.84 -35.95 13.36
CA LYS A 360 -14.41 -35.81 13.07
C LYS A 360 -14.05 -36.37 11.69
N ALA A 361 -14.51 -37.58 11.37
CA ALA A 361 -14.27 -38.19 10.05
C ALA A 361 -14.89 -37.37 8.89
N ASN A 362 -16.06 -36.75 9.11
CA ASN A 362 -16.68 -35.88 8.12
C ASN A 362 -15.89 -34.57 7.92
N LEU A 363 -15.36 -33.99 9.01
CA LEU A 363 -14.50 -32.82 8.94
C LEU A 363 -13.16 -33.13 8.26
N GLU A 364 -12.57 -34.29 8.53
CA GLU A 364 -11.35 -34.76 7.86
C GLU A 364 -11.55 -34.93 6.36
N ASN A 365 -12.65 -35.58 5.93
CA ASN A 365 -13.00 -35.69 4.50
C ASN A 365 -13.22 -34.32 3.83
N LYS A 366 -13.87 -33.37 4.53
CA LYS A 366 -14.05 -32.01 4.01
C LYS A 366 -12.73 -31.25 3.90
N LEU A 367 -11.83 -31.45 4.86
CA LEU A 367 -10.50 -30.86 4.84
C LEU A 367 -9.67 -31.42 3.68
N GLU A 368 -9.71 -32.73 3.46
CA GLU A 368 -9.01 -33.39 2.36
C GLU A 368 -9.55 -32.94 0.99
N THR A 369 -10.88 -32.80 0.87
CA THR A 369 -11.52 -32.24 -0.33
C THR A 369 -11.10 -30.78 -0.58
N ALA A 370 -11.03 -29.97 0.47
CA ALA A 370 -10.57 -28.58 0.38
C ALA A 370 -9.08 -28.50 0.03
N GLN A 371 -8.24 -29.42 0.52
CA GLN A 371 -6.83 -29.52 0.19
C GLN A 371 -6.62 -29.89 -1.27
N HIS A 372 -7.38 -30.85 -1.81
CA HIS A 372 -7.34 -31.17 -3.24
C HIS A 372 -7.79 -30.00 -4.12
N ALA A 373 -8.87 -29.30 -3.74
CA ALA A 373 -9.30 -28.11 -4.46
C ALA A 373 -8.25 -26.99 -4.43
N LEU A 374 -7.56 -26.81 -3.30
CA LEU A 374 -6.46 -25.85 -3.16
C LEU A 374 -5.26 -26.24 -4.05
N GLN A 375 -4.94 -27.53 -4.12
CA GLN A 375 -3.87 -28.06 -4.97
C GLN A 375 -4.17 -27.85 -6.46
N ASP A 376 -5.41 -28.06 -6.89
CA ASP A 376 -5.85 -27.78 -8.25
C ASP A 376 -5.77 -26.30 -8.58
N LYS A 377 -6.18 -25.43 -7.64
CA LYS A 377 -6.04 -23.97 -7.79
C LYS A 377 -4.57 -23.54 -7.83
N GLN A 378 -3.69 -24.18 -7.07
CA GLN A 378 -2.26 -23.93 -7.11
C GLN A 378 -1.66 -24.31 -8.48
N GLN A 379 -2.10 -25.43 -9.06
CA GLN A 379 -1.68 -25.83 -10.41
C GLN A 379 -2.16 -24.85 -11.48
N GLU A 380 -3.40 -24.36 -11.39
CA GLU A 380 -3.92 -23.33 -12.31
C GLU A 380 -3.17 -22.00 -12.15
N MET A 381 -2.86 -21.59 -10.93
CA MET A 381 -2.01 -20.41 -10.67
C MET A 381 -0.62 -20.57 -11.30
N ASN A 382 0.00 -21.74 -11.15
CA ASN A 382 1.31 -22.01 -11.77
C ASN A 382 1.24 -21.97 -13.31
N LYS A 383 0.14 -22.43 -13.93
CA LYS A 383 -0.09 -22.31 -15.38
C LYS A 383 -0.25 -20.86 -15.82
N VAL A 384 -0.99 -20.05 -15.05
CA VAL A 384 -1.18 -18.62 -15.32
C VAL A 384 0.15 -17.87 -15.16
N GLN A 385 0.94 -18.20 -14.15
CA GLN A 385 2.25 -17.61 -13.92
C GLN A 385 3.22 -17.93 -15.06
N LYS A 386 3.23 -19.17 -15.56
CA LYS A 386 4.03 -19.54 -16.72
C LYS A 386 3.61 -18.79 -18.00
N LYS A 387 2.30 -18.62 -18.22
CA LYS A 387 1.79 -17.80 -19.34
C LYS A 387 2.19 -16.33 -19.20
N LEU A 388 2.20 -15.80 -17.99
CA LEU A 388 2.63 -14.44 -17.72
C LEU A 388 4.12 -14.25 -17.98
N GLU A 389 4.95 -15.23 -17.63
CA GLU A 389 6.38 -15.25 -17.96
C GLU A 389 6.60 -15.29 -19.48
N GLU A 390 5.86 -16.13 -20.21
CA GLU A 390 5.90 -16.20 -21.69
C GLU A 390 5.50 -14.87 -22.35
N GLU A 391 4.44 -14.21 -21.87
CA GLU A 391 4.04 -12.89 -22.36
C GLU A 391 5.02 -11.78 -21.95
N GLY A 392 5.63 -11.87 -20.77
CA GLY A 392 6.72 -10.98 -20.35
C GLY A 392 7.95 -11.11 -21.25
N GLN A 393 8.28 -12.33 -21.68
CA GLN A 393 9.37 -12.59 -22.62
C GLN A 393 9.07 -12.01 -24.01
N ARG A 394 7.84 -12.18 -24.51
CA ARG A 394 7.38 -11.55 -25.76
C ARG A 394 7.38 -10.02 -25.70
N LEU A 395 7.01 -9.45 -24.56
CA LEU A 395 7.06 -8.00 -24.36
C LEU A 395 8.50 -7.50 -24.43
N LYS A 396 9.44 -8.23 -23.83
CA LYS A 396 10.87 -7.93 -23.87
C LYS A 396 11.43 -8.01 -25.29
N GLU A 397 11.09 -9.06 -26.04
CA GLU A 397 11.46 -9.18 -27.46
C GLU A 397 10.91 -8.02 -28.30
N ARG A 398 9.67 -7.59 -28.05
CA ARG A 398 9.09 -6.41 -28.72
C ARG A 398 9.76 -5.10 -28.31
N GLN A 399 10.17 -4.98 -27.05
CA GLN A 399 10.92 -3.82 -26.57
C GLN A 399 12.29 -3.74 -27.25
N ASP A 400 12.99 -4.86 -27.35
CA ASP A 400 14.28 -4.96 -28.04
C ASP A 400 14.14 -4.61 -29.53
N GLN A 401 13.07 -5.08 -30.19
CA GLN A 401 12.73 -4.68 -31.56
C GLN A 401 12.44 -3.18 -31.69
N CYS A 402 11.71 -2.58 -30.74
CA CYS A 402 11.46 -1.14 -30.74
C CYS A 402 12.76 -0.36 -30.60
N THR A 403 13.67 -0.77 -29.71
CA THR A 403 14.99 -0.13 -29.58
C THR A 403 15.85 -0.27 -30.84
N GLN A 404 15.78 -1.40 -31.55
CA GLN A 404 16.46 -1.55 -32.84
C GLN A 404 15.88 -0.60 -33.91
N LEU A 405 14.55 -0.45 -33.95
CA LEU A 405 13.88 0.47 -34.86
C LEU A 405 14.19 1.93 -34.53
N GLU A 406 14.25 2.30 -33.25
CA GLU A 406 14.66 3.63 -32.80
C GLU A 406 16.10 3.93 -33.19
N THR A 407 16.99 2.95 -33.07
CA THR A 407 18.40 3.08 -33.49
C THR A 407 18.51 3.27 -35.00
N SER A 408 17.76 2.48 -35.77
CA SER A 408 17.69 2.59 -37.24
C SER A 408 17.08 3.92 -37.70
N LEU A 409 16.08 4.43 -36.97
CA LEU A 409 15.47 5.72 -37.20
C LEU A 409 16.45 6.86 -36.88
N LYS A 410 17.24 6.72 -35.82
CA LYS A 410 18.30 7.67 -35.46
C LYS A 410 19.37 7.73 -36.55
N GLU A 411 19.87 6.58 -37.02
CA GLU A 411 20.82 6.52 -38.14
C GLU A 411 20.25 7.15 -39.42
N SER A 412 18.95 6.94 -39.68
CA SER A 412 18.28 7.54 -40.83
C SER A 412 18.16 9.06 -40.70
N LYS A 413 17.87 9.57 -39.49
CA LYS A 413 17.87 11.01 -39.20
C LYS A 413 19.26 11.63 -39.35
N ASP A 414 20.30 10.96 -38.87
CA ASP A 414 21.68 11.44 -38.97
C ASP A 414 22.12 11.51 -40.44
N LYS A 415 21.71 10.54 -41.27
CA LYS A 415 21.94 10.58 -42.73
C LYS A 415 21.18 11.72 -43.44
N VAL A 416 19.96 12.02 -43.00
CA VAL A 416 19.18 13.16 -43.51
C VAL A 416 19.85 14.48 -43.13
N LEU A 417 20.26 14.64 -41.87
CA LEU A 417 21.00 15.82 -41.41
C LEU A 417 22.32 16.02 -42.18
N ALA A 418 23.06 14.95 -42.45
CA ALA A 418 24.27 15.02 -43.27
C ALA A 418 23.97 15.43 -44.72
N SER A 419 22.84 14.96 -45.28
CA SER A 419 22.40 15.33 -46.63
C SER A 419 21.92 16.78 -46.68
N GLU A 420 21.26 17.27 -45.64
CA GLU A 420 20.86 18.68 -45.49
C GLU A 420 22.07 19.60 -45.36
N GLN A 421 23.09 19.21 -44.59
CA GLN A 421 24.35 19.96 -44.53
C GLN A 421 25.08 19.99 -45.89
N GLN A 422 25.08 18.89 -46.64
CA GLN A 422 25.61 18.89 -48.00
C GLN A 422 24.81 19.82 -48.93
N LYS A 423 23.48 19.85 -48.80
CA LYS A 423 22.63 20.75 -49.56
C LYS A 423 22.93 22.21 -49.24
N GLU A 424 23.09 22.57 -47.97
CA GLU A 424 23.50 23.93 -47.55
C GLU A 424 24.87 24.32 -48.13
N GLN A 425 25.83 23.40 -48.12
CA GLN A 425 27.15 23.63 -48.72
C GLN A 425 27.06 23.89 -50.23
N LEU A 426 26.23 23.11 -50.94
CA LEU A 426 25.99 23.28 -52.37
C LEU A 426 25.25 24.58 -52.68
N GLU A 427 24.25 24.96 -51.87
CA GLU A 427 23.55 26.24 -51.99
C GLU A 427 24.50 27.42 -51.75
N GLY A 428 25.42 27.31 -50.79
CA GLY A 428 26.48 28.30 -50.56
C GLY A 428 27.46 28.42 -51.73
N LEU A 429 27.83 27.30 -52.36
CA LEU A 429 28.64 27.31 -53.58
C LEU A 429 27.88 27.90 -54.77
N ASN A 430 26.57 27.63 -54.87
CA ASN A 430 25.74 28.16 -55.94
C ASN A 430 25.60 29.69 -55.82
N LYS A 431 25.37 30.22 -54.62
CA LYS A 431 25.41 31.68 -54.36
C LYS A 431 26.74 32.32 -54.71
N LYS A 432 27.87 31.64 -54.44
CA LYS A 432 29.19 32.12 -54.87
C LYS A 432 29.32 32.13 -56.38
N LEU A 433 28.84 31.10 -57.08
CA LEU A 433 28.82 31.08 -58.54
C LEU A 433 27.92 32.17 -59.13
N GLU A 434 26.74 32.38 -58.56
CA GLU A 434 25.82 33.48 -58.93
C GLU A 434 26.53 34.84 -58.78
N SER A 435 27.21 35.10 -57.65
CA SER A 435 27.97 36.35 -57.48
C SER A 435 29.10 36.52 -58.51
N ARG A 436 29.78 35.44 -58.90
CA ARG A 436 30.81 35.48 -59.95
C ARG A 436 30.21 35.70 -61.34
N VAL A 437 29.00 35.18 -61.59
CA VAL A 437 28.26 35.44 -62.83
C VAL A 437 27.84 36.91 -62.88
N GLU A 438 27.37 37.49 -61.78
CA GLU A 438 27.06 38.92 -61.67
C GLU A 438 28.30 39.80 -61.88
N GLU A 439 29.45 39.43 -61.31
CA GLU A 439 30.73 40.12 -61.56
C GLU A 439 31.13 40.06 -63.04
N VAL A 440 31.04 38.88 -63.67
CA VAL A 440 31.33 38.72 -65.11
C VAL A 440 30.34 39.50 -65.97
N GLN A 441 29.07 39.57 -65.56
CA GLN A 441 28.04 40.41 -66.17
C GLN A 441 28.40 41.90 -66.08
N ALA A 442 28.83 42.37 -64.91
CA ALA A 442 29.25 43.76 -64.70
C ALA A 442 30.48 44.11 -65.56
N VAL A 443 31.48 43.22 -65.62
CA VAL A 443 32.66 43.39 -66.49
C VAL A 443 32.26 43.41 -67.97
N ARG A 444 31.37 42.50 -68.39
CA ARG A 444 30.84 42.48 -69.77
C ARG A 444 30.10 43.77 -70.12
N ASP A 445 29.30 44.30 -69.22
CA ASP A 445 28.54 45.52 -69.44
C ASP A 445 29.46 46.76 -69.45
N GLN A 446 30.53 46.75 -68.65
CA GLN A 446 31.59 47.76 -68.70
C GLN A 446 32.37 47.73 -70.02
N VAL A 447 32.74 46.55 -70.52
CA VAL A 447 33.35 46.37 -71.84
C VAL A 447 32.39 46.82 -72.96
N ARG A 448 31.09 46.56 -72.81
CA ARG A 448 30.07 47.02 -73.77
C ARG A 448 29.96 48.55 -73.81
N GLN A 449 30.04 49.22 -72.66
CA GLN A 449 30.09 50.68 -72.59
C GLN A 449 31.39 51.25 -73.21
N GLU A 450 32.54 50.61 -72.97
CA GLU A 450 33.81 50.98 -73.61
C GLU A 450 33.74 50.84 -75.14
N LEU A 451 33.14 49.75 -75.63
CA LEU A 451 32.93 49.53 -77.06
C LEU A 451 32.04 50.61 -77.70
N GLN A 452 30.98 51.03 -76.99
CA GLN A 452 30.14 52.15 -77.42
C GLN A 452 30.87 53.50 -77.42
N LYS A 453 31.77 53.74 -76.46
CA LYS A 453 32.64 54.94 -76.44
C LYS A 453 33.62 54.93 -77.62
N LEU A 454 34.22 53.78 -77.92
CA LEU A 454 35.11 53.63 -79.08
C LEU A 454 34.36 53.80 -80.41
N GLN A 455 33.12 53.32 -80.52
CA GLN A 455 32.28 53.55 -81.70
C GLN A 455 31.92 55.04 -81.88
N LYS A 456 31.68 55.78 -80.78
CA LYS A 456 31.50 57.25 -80.82
C LYS A 456 32.79 58.00 -81.17
N GLY A 457 33.95 57.54 -80.68
CA GLY A 457 35.25 58.09 -81.08
C GLY A 457 35.55 57.87 -82.57
N ASN A 458 35.21 56.70 -83.11
CA ASN A 458 35.42 56.39 -84.52
C ASN A 458 34.56 57.26 -85.45
N SER A 459 33.33 57.61 -85.05
CA SER A 459 32.49 58.53 -85.82
C SER A 459 33.00 59.98 -85.79
N GLU A 460 33.66 60.42 -84.71
CA GLU A 460 34.32 61.72 -84.63
C GLU A 460 35.61 61.79 -85.48
N VAL A 461 36.38 60.71 -85.56
CA VAL A 461 37.57 60.62 -86.43
C VAL A 461 37.16 60.68 -87.91
N ILE A 462 36.09 60.01 -88.31
CA ILE A 462 35.54 60.09 -89.67
C ILE A 462 35.06 61.51 -90.01
N ARG A 463 34.53 62.26 -89.03
CA ARG A 463 34.14 63.67 -89.21
C ARG A 463 35.37 64.58 -89.39
N LYS A 464 36.42 64.39 -88.59
CA LYS A 464 37.68 65.13 -88.70
C LYS A 464 38.44 64.86 -90.01
N ALA A 465 38.40 63.62 -90.51
CA ALA A 465 38.98 63.29 -91.82
C ALA A 465 38.31 64.05 -92.99
N LYS A 466 36.99 64.28 -92.92
CA LYS A 466 36.25 65.08 -93.91
C LYS A 466 36.49 66.59 -93.81
N GLU A 467 36.80 67.10 -92.61
CA GLU A 467 37.19 68.50 -92.40
C GLU A 467 38.61 68.79 -92.92
N LEU A 468 39.55 67.84 -92.77
CA LEU A 468 40.92 67.94 -93.28
C LEU A 468 41.00 67.90 -94.82
N GLN A 469 40.07 67.18 -95.47
CA GLN A 469 39.97 67.17 -96.94
C GLN A 469 39.59 68.56 -97.53
N ARG A 470 38.82 69.38 -96.79
CA ARG A 470 38.40 70.74 -97.23
C ARG A 470 39.46 71.82 -96.96
N SER A 471 40.31 71.61 -95.96
CA SER A 471 41.40 72.54 -95.63
C SER A 471 42.61 72.38 -96.59
N LEU A 472 42.80 71.19 -97.17
CA LEU A 472 43.86 70.95 -98.16
C LEU A 472 43.60 71.62 -99.53
N GLU A 473 42.34 71.86 -99.90
CA GLU A 473 42.00 72.60 -101.14
C GLU A 473 42.10 74.13 -100.99
N THR A 474 42.03 74.65 -99.75
CA THR A 474 42.16 76.08 -99.45
C THR A 474 43.63 76.51 -99.33
N GLU A 475 44.53 75.62 -98.89
CA GLU A 475 45.98 75.85 -98.82
C GLU A 475 46.70 75.91 -100.18
N LYS A 476 46.13 75.34 -101.26
CA LYS A 476 46.70 75.46 -102.62
C LYS A 476 46.58 76.87 -103.21
N ALA A 477 45.70 77.72 -102.67
CA ALA A 477 45.55 79.12 -103.11
C ALA A 477 46.48 80.10 -102.37
N GLY A 478 47.08 79.70 -101.24
CA GLY A 478 47.99 80.54 -100.44
C GLY A 478 49.46 80.47 -100.85
N ALA A 479 49.84 79.48 -101.67
CA ALA A 479 51.23 79.20 -102.05
C ALA A 479 51.88 80.25 -102.98
N THR A 480 51.13 81.20 -103.54
CA THR A 480 51.69 82.29 -104.37
C THR A 480 52.15 83.50 -103.53
N ASN A 481 51.63 83.71 -102.33
CA ASN A 481 51.98 84.87 -101.49
C ASN A 481 53.15 84.61 -100.52
N LEU A 482 53.57 83.35 -100.35
CA LEU A 482 54.69 82.97 -99.46
C LEU A 482 56.09 83.07 -100.10
N GLN A 483 56.17 83.57 -101.34
CA GLN A 483 57.44 83.89 -102.01
C GLN A 483 58.07 85.20 -101.50
N GLU A 484 57.33 86.02 -100.73
CA GLU A 484 57.75 87.36 -100.31
C GLU A 484 58.29 87.44 -98.86
N GLU A 485 57.89 86.53 -97.97
CA GLU A 485 58.32 86.49 -96.55
C GLU A 485 59.66 85.74 -96.33
N LEU A 486 60.08 84.92 -97.30
CA LEU A 486 61.31 84.11 -97.26
C LEU A 486 62.61 84.94 -97.33
N LYS A 487 62.54 86.28 -97.43
CA LYS A 487 63.71 87.17 -97.34
C LYS A 487 64.01 87.70 -95.93
N LYS A 488 63.17 87.48 -94.91
CA LYS A 488 63.34 88.13 -93.59
C LYS A 488 63.83 87.28 -92.41
N LYS A 489 63.77 85.94 -92.43
CA LYS A 489 64.08 85.12 -91.23
C LYS A 489 65.23 84.13 -91.33
N ALA A 490 66.10 84.30 -92.32
CA ALA A 490 67.34 83.54 -92.48
C ALA A 490 68.49 83.94 -91.51
N ALA A 491 68.24 84.56 -90.33
CA ALA A 491 69.34 85.07 -89.50
C ALA A 491 69.22 84.90 -87.97
N ALA A 492 68.32 84.06 -87.46
CA ALA A 492 68.30 83.73 -86.01
C ALA A 492 68.27 82.21 -85.76
N LEU A 493 68.98 81.47 -86.61
CA LEU A 493 69.58 80.19 -86.28
C LEU A 493 70.49 80.38 -85.05
N SER A 494 70.49 79.43 -84.11
CA SER A 494 71.68 78.94 -83.38
C SER A 494 71.64 78.88 -81.84
N ASP A 495 70.78 79.58 -81.09
CA ASP A 495 71.09 79.80 -79.65
C ASP A 495 70.35 79.02 -78.55
N ALA A 496 69.30 78.22 -78.78
CA ALA A 496 68.59 77.59 -77.64
C ALA A 496 68.31 76.09 -77.78
N GLN A 497 69.17 75.39 -78.52
CA GLN A 497 69.32 73.93 -78.53
C GLN A 497 69.98 73.37 -77.26
N GLN A 498 69.80 74.02 -76.10
CA GLN A 498 70.38 73.59 -74.82
C GLN A 498 69.34 73.80 -73.70
N GLN A 499 69.14 72.77 -72.87
CA GLN A 499 68.37 72.73 -71.59
C GLN A 499 67.00 72.02 -71.56
N LEU A 500 66.70 71.20 -72.56
CA LEU A 500 65.77 70.06 -72.47
C LEU A 500 66.32 68.90 -71.58
N LYS A 501 66.85 69.15 -70.37
CA LYS A 501 67.50 68.04 -69.62
C LYS A 501 67.35 67.97 -68.10
N LEU A 502 66.53 68.77 -67.40
CA LEU A 502 66.63 68.77 -65.92
C LEU A 502 65.40 68.57 -65.06
N SER A 503 64.15 68.75 -65.50
CA SER A 503 63.04 68.77 -64.53
C SER A 503 62.00 67.66 -64.68
N GLU A 504 62.44 66.51 -65.18
CA GLU A 504 61.78 65.20 -65.03
C GLU A 504 61.71 64.70 -63.56
N GLN A 505 61.81 65.55 -62.53
CA GLN A 505 61.97 65.14 -61.12
C GLN A 505 60.77 65.37 -60.17
N GLU A 506 59.69 66.06 -60.56
CA GLU A 506 58.60 66.38 -59.62
C GLU A 506 57.41 65.39 -59.62
N ALA A 507 57.61 64.21 -60.22
CA ALA A 507 56.69 63.07 -60.14
C ALA A 507 56.63 62.39 -58.75
N ALA A 508 57.40 62.84 -57.75
CA ALA A 508 57.51 62.21 -56.42
C ALA A 508 56.43 62.62 -55.39
N SER A 509 55.61 63.65 -55.66
CA SER A 509 54.69 64.22 -54.66
C SER A 509 53.34 63.49 -54.50
N LEU A 510 53.01 62.53 -55.37
CA LEU A 510 51.72 61.82 -55.39
C LEU A 510 51.60 60.63 -54.41
N LYS A 511 52.62 60.37 -53.58
CA LYS A 511 52.65 59.21 -52.66
C LYS A 511 52.14 59.53 -51.24
N MET A 512 51.95 60.81 -50.90
CA MET A 512 51.68 61.27 -49.53
C MET A 512 50.19 61.56 -49.27
N ASN A 513 49.40 60.49 -49.28
CA ASN A 513 48.38 60.27 -48.26
C ASN A 513 46.92 60.62 -48.61
N VAL A 514 46.08 59.78 -49.20
CA VAL A 514 45.95 58.30 -49.17
C VAL A 514 45.96 57.68 -47.75
N GLU A 515 46.84 58.07 -46.83
CA GLU A 515 46.86 57.68 -45.41
C GLU A 515 45.82 58.45 -44.55
N LYS A 516 45.25 59.57 -45.05
CA LYS A 516 44.31 60.41 -44.30
C LYS A 516 42.90 59.82 -44.21
N THR A 517 42.40 59.17 -45.26
CA THR A 517 41.06 58.61 -45.35
C THR A 517 40.90 57.26 -44.62
N THR A 518 42.00 56.59 -44.29
CA THR A 518 42.00 55.36 -43.46
C THR A 518 41.78 55.65 -41.97
N GLN A 519 42.04 56.89 -41.52
CA GLN A 519 41.91 57.30 -40.11
C GLN A 519 40.44 57.48 -39.67
N GLU A 520 39.54 57.86 -40.59
CA GLU A 520 38.13 58.15 -40.30
C GLU A 520 37.26 56.89 -40.12
N GLY A 521 37.70 55.75 -40.64
CA GLY A 521 37.04 54.46 -40.41
C GLY A 521 37.28 53.89 -39.00
N LYS A 522 38.43 54.21 -38.38
CA LYS A 522 38.81 53.69 -37.06
C LYS A 522 38.05 54.39 -35.91
N SER A 523 37.60 55.63 -36.09
CA SER A 523 36.86 56.38 -35.06
C SER A 523 35.42 55.88 -34.85
N ARG A 524 34.75 55.39 -35.90
CA ARG A 524 33.39 54.79 -35.80
C ARG A 524 33.39 53.42 -35.11
N HIS A 525 34.49 52.66 -35.21
CA HIS A 525 34.60 51.36 -34.54
C HIS A 525 34.75 51.52 -33.01
N ALA A 526 35.52 52.52 -32.56
CA ALA A 526 35.71 52.82 -31.14
C ALA A 526 34.44 53.34 -30.42
N GLU A 527 33.45 53.86 -31.15
CA GLU A 527 32.17 54.32 -30.60
C GLU A 527 31.18 53.17 -30.35
N LEU A 528 31.22 52.12 -31.19
CA LEU A 528 30.45 50.88 -30.97
C LEU A 528 31.03 50.04 -29.82
N GLU A 529 32.35 50.05 -29.63
CA GLU A 529 33.01 49.35 -28.52
C GLU A 529 32.72 50.02 -27.16
N ARG A 530 32.59 51.35 -27.12
CA ARG A 530 32.12 52.08 -25.92
C ARG A 530 30.67 51.74 -25.53
N LYS A 531 29.79 51.47 -26.50
CA LYS A 531 28.41 51.01 -26.22
C LYS A 531 28.36 49.57 -25.71
N SER A 532 29.25 48.71 -26.21
CA SER A 532 29.41 47.34 -25.68
C SER A 532 29.94 47.34 -24.25
N GLN A 533 30.89 48.23 -23.91
CA GLN A 533 31.41 48.39 -22.55
C GLN A 533 30.39 49.01 -21.57
N SER A 534 29.47 49.86 -22.04
CA SER A 534 28.34 50.38 -21.23
C SER A 534 27.35 49.28 -20.83
N LEU A 535 27.04 48.34 -21.73
CA LEU A 535 26.18 47.19 -21.43
C LEU A 535 26.85 46.16 -20.52
N ALA A 536 28.19 46.05 -20.60
CA ALA A 536 28.97 45.26 -19.64
C ALA A 536 28.96 45.86 -18.22
N ALA A 537 28.93 47.18 -18.09
CA ALA A 537 28.82 47.86 -16.79
C ALA A 537 27.42 47.71 -16.15
N GLU A 538 26.35 47.67 -16.95
CA GLU A 538 24.99 47.38 -16.46
C GLU A 538 24.84 45.92 -16.00
N LEU A 539 25.51 44.98 -16.68
CA LEU A 539 25.59 43.58 -16.23
C LEU A 539 26.41 43.45 -14.94
N GLN A 540 27.49 44.22 -14.79
CA GLN A 540 28.31 44.25 -13.57
C GLN A 540 27.56 44.90 -12.38
N LYS A 541 26.64 45.84 -12.63
CA LYS A 541 25.73 46.41 -11.62
C LYS A 541 24.67 45.39 -11.17
N ALA A 542 24.09 44.63 -12.09
CA ALA A 542 23.19 43.51 -11.76
C ALA A 542 23.92 42.38 -11.01
N GLN A 543 25.22 42.18 -11.28
CA GLN A 543 26.07 41.26 -10.53
C GLN A 543 26.40 41.76 -9.12
N GLN A 544 26.56 43.08 -8.93
CA GLN A 544 26.70 43.71 -7.60
C GLN A 544 25.38 43.71 -6.81
N GLU A 545 24.22 43.81 -7.46
CA GLU A 545 22.90 43.62 -6.82
C GLU A 545 22.69 42.16 -6.40
N LYS A 546 23.16 41.20 -7.21
CA LYS A 546 23.22 39.78 -6.83
C LYS A 546 24.20 39.53 -5.67
N GLU A 547 25.36 40.18 -5.63
CA GLU A 547 26.31 40.11 -4.51
C GLU A 547 25.80 40.83 -3.25
N ALA A 548 24.98 41.88 -3.40
CA ALA A 548 24.28 42.53 -2.29
C ALA A 548 23.16 41.63 -1.72
N GLN A 549 22.42 40.91 -2.58
CA GLN A 549 21.45 39.89 -2.17
C GLN A 549 22.12 38.64 -1.57
N ILE A 550 23.32 38.27 -2.03
CA ILE A 550 24.16 37.25 -1.38
C ILE A 550 24.69 37.76 -0.04
N LYS A 551 24.98 39.06 0.12
CA LYS A 551 25.29 39.68 1.41
C LYS A 551 24.08 39.72 2.34
N GLU A 552 22.86 39.96 1.85
CA GLU A 552 21.62 39.83 2.62
C GLU A 552 21.34 38.38 3.02
N LEU A 553 21.58 37.40 2.12
CA LEU A 553 21.54 35.97 2.43
C LEU A 553 22.65 35.54 3.39
N SER A 554 23.83 36.18 3.35
CA SER A 554 24.91 35.97 4.32
C SER A 554 24.56 36.61 5.67
N SER A 555 23.83 37.73 5.69
CA SER A 555 23.30 38.36 6.90
C SER A 555 22.14 37.56 7.50
N LEU A 556 21.36 36.87 6.65
CA LEU A 556 20.33 35.91 7.03
C LEU A 556 20.92 34.57 7.45
N GLN A 557 22.06 34.16 6.91
CA GLN A 557 22.88 33.05 7.41
C GLN A 557 23.62 33.41 8.69
N GLU A 558 23.98 34.69 8.92
CA GLU A 558 24.49 35.19 10.20
C GLU A 558 23.36 35.37 11.22
N SER A 559 22.12 35.70 10.84
CA SER A 559 20.99 35.70 11.77
C SER A 559 20.47 34.28 12.04
N LEU A 560 20.56 33.37 11.07
CA LEU A 560 20.39 31.93 11.27
C LEU A 560 21.58 31.33 12.04
N GLY A 561 22.76 31.93 11.91
CA GLY A 561 23.98 31.62 12.65
C GLY A 561 23.95 32.16 14.08
N ARG A 562 23.32 33.33 14.31
CA ARG A 562 22.98 33.90 15.63
C ARG A 562 21.80 33.17 16.26
N ALA A 563 20.84 32.67 15.49
CA ALA A 563 19.77 31.79 15.96
C ALA A 563 20.28 30.35 16.21
N LYS A 564 21.24 29.84 15.41
CA LYS A 564 21.98 28.61 15.71
C LYS A 564 22.98 28.80 16.84
N ALA A 565 23.55 29.99 17.05
CA ALA A 565 24.40 30.30 18.19
C ALA A 565 23.57 30.49 19.46
N ALA A 566 22.36 31.07 19.38
CA ALA A 566 21.40 31.14 20.49
C ALA A 566 20.74 29.78 20.76
N LEU A 567 20.57 28.92 19.75
CA LEU A 567 20.18 27.52 19.92
C LEU A 567 21.36 26.68 20.43
N LYS A 568 22.61 26.99 20.06
CA LYS A 568 23.83 26.40 20.62
C LYS A 568 24.16 26.96 22.00
N GLU A 569 23.65 28.14 22.36
CA GLU A 569 23.76 28.77 23.69
C GLU A 569 22.66 28.23 24.60
N SER A 570 21.42 28.05 24.12
CA SER A 570 20.35 27.30 24.78
C SER A 570 20.65 25.80 24.88
N GLN A 571 21.34 25.23 23.89
CA GLN A 571 21.86 23.87 23.91
C GLN A 571 23.20 23.78 24.66
N SER A 572 23.94 24.87 24.86
CA SER A 572 25.07 24.94 25.81
C SER A 572 24.62 25.22 27.24
N VAL A 573 23.44 25.83 27.45
CA VAL A 573 22.79 25.96 28.76
C VAL A 573 22.06 24.67 29.10
N LEU A 574 21.48 23.94 28.14
CA LEU A 574 21.01 22.56 28.32
C LEU A 574 22.14 21.53 28.34
N ASP A 575 23.31 21.78 27.71
CA ASP A 575 24.53 20.97 27.83
C ASP A 575 25.37 21.37 29.05
N ASN A 576 25.22 22.59 29.60
CA ASN A 576 25.81 23.02 30.88
C ASN A 576 24.87 22.71 32.06
N GLU A 577 23.56 22.64 31.87
CA GLU A 577 22.60 22.04 32.81
C GLU A 577 22.63 20.52 32.69
N ARG A 578 22.86 19.92 31.51
CA ARG A 578 23.25 18.50 31.39
C ARG A 578 24.65 18.27 31.91
N LYS A 579 25.64 19.16 31.82
CA LYS A 579 26.97 18.97 32.45
C LYS A 579 26.94 19.27 33.95
N SER A 580 26.03 20.11 34.44
CA SER A 580 25.78 20.35 35.87
C SER A 580 24.93 19.23 36.48
N HIS A 581 23.94 18.69 35.76
CA HIS A 581 23.23 17.46 36.13
C HIS A 581 24.03 16.20 35.85
N LYS A 582 24.93 16.18 34.86
CA LYS A 582 25.87 15.08 34.62
C LYS A 582 27.04 15.17 35.58
N SER A 583 27.50 16.34 36.02
CA SER A 583 28.45 16.44 37.13
C SER A 583 27.78 16.19 38.48
N ALA A 584 26.53 16.58 38.72
CA ALA A 584 25.78 16.25 39.95
C ALA A 584 25.28 14.79 39.98
N MET A 585 25.08 14.15 38.82
CA MET A 585 24.78 12.73 38.69
C MET A 585 26.06 11.89 38.53
N GLU A 586 27.20 12.42 38.06
CA GLU A 586 28.54 11.82 38.17
C GLU A 586 29.19 12.09 39.54
N GLU A 587 28.67 13.01 40.35
CA GLU A 587 29.01 13.15 41.78
C GLU A 587 28.13 12.22 42.65
N LYS A 588 26.88 11.92 42.27
CA LYS A 588 26.07 10.85 42.90
C LYS A 588 26.35 9.43 42.38
N VAL A 589 26.70 9.26 41.10
CA VAL A 589 27.14 7.99 40.49
C VAL A 589 28.64 7.79 40.68
N GLY A 590 29.44 8.84 40.86
CA GLY A 590 30.83 8.75 41.34
C GLY A 590 30.92 8.39 42.82
N LEU A 591 29.98 8.83 43.67
CA LEU A 591 29.82 8.31 45.03
C LEU A 591 29.27 6.87 45.07
N CYS A 592 28.53 6.42 44.05
CA CYS A 592 28.01 5.05 43.95
C CYS A 592 28.99 4.07 43.26
N LEU A 593 29.80 4.52 42.30
CA LEU A 593 30.89 3.75 41.69
C LEU A 593 32.17 3.80 42.52
N CYS A 594 32.42 4.84 43.33
CA CYS A 594 33.43 4.76 44.38
C CYS A 594 32.94 3.88 45.54
N SER A 595 31.64 3.81 45.86
CA SER A 595 31.12 2.80 46.80
C SER A 595 31.23 1.39 46.22
N LEU A 596 30.90 1.15 44.95
CA LEU A 596 31.03 -0.18 44.33
C LEU A 596 32.47 -0.59 44.04
N ILE A 597 33.38 0.33 43.71
CA ILE A 597 34.81 0.04 43.52
C ILE A 597 35.51 -0.06 44.87
N THR A 598 35.10 0.70 45.90
CA THR A 598 35.59 0.52 47.28
C THR A 598 35.00 -0.72 47.91
N HIS A 599 33.77 -1.14 47.58
CA HIS A 599 33.17 -2.40 48.03
C HIS A 599 33.68 -3.58 47.20
N HIS A 600 34.00 -3.43 45.92
CA HIS A 600 34.63 -4.48 45.12
C HIS A 600 36.11 -4.61 45.45
N LEU A 601 36.83 -3.52 45.77
CA LEU A 601 38.19 -3.55 46.32
C LEU A 601 38.20 -3.96 47.79
N SER A 602 37.20 -3.63 48.60
CA SER A 602 37.05 -4.13 49.97
C SER A 602 36.61 -5.59 49.99
N VAL A 603 35.81 -6.07 49.02
CA VAL A 603 35.46 -7.49 48.83
C VAL A 603 36.58 -8.24 48.12
N LYS A 604 37.44 -7.59 47.32
CA LYS A 604 38.71 -8.19 46.83
C LYS A 604 39.75 -8.22 47.92
N GLN A 605 39.83 -7.18 48.76
CA GLN A 605 40.78 -7.07 49.86
C GLN A 605 40.34 -7.96 51.03
N GLU A 606 39.03 -8.08 51.29
CA GLU A 606 38.43 -9.13 52.10
C GLU A 606 38.64 -10.46 51.43
N ASN A 607 38.32 -10.74 50.15
CA ASN A 607 38.68 -12.03 49.54
C ASN A 607 40.18 -12.34 49.59
N THR A 608 41.09 -11.38 49.50
CA THR A 608 42.53 -11.62 49.71
C THR A 608 42.91 -11.75 51.19
N LYS A 609 42.13 -11.18 52.12
CA LYS A 609 42.25 -11.41 53.57
C LYS A 609 41.58 -12.70 54.00
N THR A 610 40.48 -13.16 53.40
CA THR A 610 39.79 -14.42 53.65
C THR A 610 40.52 -15.55 52.94
N ARG A 611 41.11 -15.33 51.76
CA ARG A 611 42.04 -16.24 51.09
C ARG A 611 43.43 -16.20 51.74
N GLY A 612 43.81 -15.06 52.32
CA GLY A 612 44.99 -14.92 53.18
C GLY A 612 44.83 -15.68 54.50
N LEU A 613 43.68 -15.52 55.17
CA LEU A 613 43.26 -16.25 56.37
C LEU A 613 42.95 -17.71 56.05
N LEU A 614 42.48 -18.08 54.84
CA LEU A 614 42.38 -19.48 54.43
C LEU A 614 43.77 -20.07 54.23
N LYS A 615 44.73 -19.29 53.70
CA LYS A 615 46.12 -19.71 53.54
C LYS A 615 46.88 -19.69 54.87
N GLU A 616 46.51 -18.82 55.81
CA GLU A 616 46.99 -18.78 57.19
C GLU A 616 46.36 -19.90 58.01
N LYS A 617 45.09 -20.26 57.74
CA LYS A 617 44.40 -21.41 58.32
C LYS A 617 44.83 -22.72 57.68
N GLU A 618 45.19 -22.77 56.40
CA GLU A 618 45.85 -23.89 55.73
C GLU A 618 47.30 -24.02 56.22
N ASN A 619 48.03 -22.92 56.43
CA ASN A 619 49.35 -22.95 57.07
C ASN A 619 49.25 -23.26 58.58
N GLU A 620 48.16 -22.91 59.27
CA GLU A 620 47.86 -23.36 60.62
C GLU A 620 47.37 -24.81 60.64
N LEU A 621 46.72 -25.32 59.58
CA LEU A 621 46.33 -26.72 59.43
C LEU A 621 47.55 -27.58 59.07
N GLU A 622 48.47 -27.08 58.25
CA GLU A 622 49.77 -27.68 57.94
C GLU A 622 50.73 -27.55 59.11
N LYS A 623 50.70 -26.45 59.88
CA LYS A 623 51.39 -26.36 61.17
C LYS A 623 50.77 -27.31 62.16
N LEU A 624 49.44 -27.39 62.31
CA LEU A 624 48.78 -28.34 63.22
C LEU A 624 48.98 -29.79 62.76
N GLN A 625 49.06 -30.09 61.46
CA GLN A 625 49.47 -31.39 60.94
C GLN A 625 50.95 -31.64 61.19
N ALA A 626 51.82 -30.64 61.09
CA ALA A 626 53.24 -30.75 61.46
C ALA A 626 53.43 -30.90 62.97
N THR A 627 52.61 -30.23 63.80
CA THR A 627 52.53 -30.39 65.25
C THR A 627 51.95 -31.74 65.61
N LEU A 628 50.96 -32.26 64.87
CA LEU A 628 50.41 -33.62 65.03
C LEU A 628 51.45 -34.68 64.64
N LYS A 629 52.30 -34.40 63.65
CA LYS A 629 53.39 -35.28 63.21
C LYS A 629 54.60 -35.21 64.15
N THR A 630 54.88 -34.05 64.76
CA THR A 630 55.88 -33.91 65.82
C THR A 630 55.38 -34.41 67.17
N THR A 631 54.08 -34.34 67.48
CA THR A 631 53.50 -34.96 68.69
C THR A 631 53.31 -36.46 68.50
N GLN A 632 52.98 -36.96 67.30
CA GLN A 632 53.08 -38.39 66.96
C GLN A 632 54.53 -38.89 67.06
N GLY A 633 55.52 -38.13 66.57
CA GLY A 633 56.94 -38.47 66.70
C GLY A 633 57.48 -38.38 68.14
N SER A 634 56.96 -37.44 68.94
CA SER A 634 57.29 -37.31 70.37
C SER A 634 56.64 -38.42 71.20
N LEU A 635 55.40 -38.81 70.88
CA LEU A 635 54.71 -39.95 71.49
C LEU A 635 55.35 -41.29 71.08
N GLU A 636 55.79 -41.45 69.82
CA GLU A 636 56.56 -42.63 69.40
C GLU A 636 57.97 -42.67 70.04
N GLY A 637 58.58 -41.50 70.27
CA GLY A 637 59.85 -41.34 70.98
C GLY A 637 59.75 -41.63 72.48
N GLU A 638 58.67 -41.19 73.14
CA GLU A 638 58.38 -41.50 74.55
C GLU A 638 57.94 -42.95 74.73
N VAL A 639 57.18 -43.53 73.79
CA VAL A 639 56.87 -44.97 73.78
C VAL A 639 58.13 -45.82 73.55
N LYS A 640 59.11 -45.34 72.77
CA LYS A 640 60.45 -45.99 72.65
C LYS A 640 61.30 -45.81 73.91
N LYS A 641 61.28 -44.64 74.54
CA LYS A 641 62.00 -44.36 75.82
C LYS A 641 61.42 -45.19 76.96
N LEU A 642 60.09 -45.30 77.06
CA LEU A 642 59.39 -46.13 78.04
C LEU A 642 59.61 -47.63 77.76
N ARG A 643 59.67 -48.07 76.50
CA ARG A 643 60.07 -49.45 76.15
C ARG A 643 61.54 -49.77 76.47
N SER A 644 62.44 -48.77 76.49
CA SER A 644 63.84 -48.95 76.92
C SER A 644 64.03 -48.86 78.44
N LYS A 645 63.21 -48.06 79.14
CA LYS A 645 63.27 -47.90 80.61
C LYS A 645 62.66 -49.09 81.37
N VAL A 646 61.75 -49.83 80.73
CA VAL A 646 61.15 -51.08 81.25
C VAL A 646 62.13 -52.27 81.19
N LYS A 647 63.27 -52.14 80.50
CA LYS A 647 64.28 -53.20 80.37
C LYS A 647 65.46 -53.10 81.38
N GLU A 648 65.49 -52.07 82.23
CA GLU A 648 66.62 -51.80 83.15
C GLU A 648 66.25 -51.60 84.63
N LEU A 649 64.99 -51.79 85.04
CA LEU A 649 64.62 -51.71 86.47
C LEU A 649 63.93 -53.01 86.95
N GLN A 650 64.65 -54.11 86.75
CA GLN A 650 64.59 -55.27 87.62
C GLN A 650 65.56 -55.03 88.79
N GLU A 651 65.02 -55.20 90.00
CA GLU A 651 65.69 -55.35 91.30
C GLU A 651 65.68 -54.14 92.27
N ALA A 652 64.77 -54.29 93.25
CA ALA A 652 64.82 -53.86 94.65
C ALA A 652 64.29 -52.47 95.08
N LYS A 653 63.10 -52.54 95.71
CA LYS A 653 62.50 -51.70 96.78
C LYS A 653 61.98 -50.30 96.40
N GLU A 654 60.64 -50.16 96.34
CA GLU A 654 59.81 -49.14 97.04
C GLU A 654 58.37 -49.05 96.46
N GLU A 655 57.42 -49.77 97.08
CA GLU A 655 55.99 -49.86 96.71
C GLU A 655 55.20 -48.54 96.94
N THR A 656 55.77 -47.59 97.68
CA THR A 656 55.11 -46.32 98.05
C THR A 656 55.19 -45.23 96.97
N THR A 657 56.24 -45.21 96.15
CA THR A 657 56.46 -44.17 95.13
C THR A 657 55.57 -44.37 93.89
N LEU A 658 55.32 -45.64 93.51
CA LEU A 658 54.50 -46.01 92.34
C LEU A 658 53.02 -45.67 92.50
N ARG A 659 52.45 -45.72 93.72
CA ARG A 659 51.05 -45.31 93.95
C ARG A 659 50.82 -43.82 93.69
N SER A 660 51.81 -42.96 94.00
CA SER A 660 51.67 -41.52 93.74
C SER A 660 51.78 -41.18 92.25
N GLN A 661 52.66 -41.86 91.51
CA GLN A 661 52.82 -41.65 90.06
C GLN A 661 51.61 -42.19 89.27
N VAL A 662 51.04 -43.34 89.67
CA VAL A 662 49.80 -43.86 89.08
C VAL A 662 48.60 -42.95 89.36
N SER A 663 48.55 -42.33 90.54
CA SER A 663 47.53 -41.32 90.88
C SER A 663 47.67 -40.07 90.00
N GLY A 664 48.90 -39.56 89.84
CA GLY A 664 49.18 -38.39 89.00
C GLY A 664 48.81 -38.63 87.53
N LEU A 665 49.26 -39.74 86.95
CA LEU A 665 48.93 -40.11 85.57
C LEU A 665 47.43 -40.39 85.37
N SER A 666 46.73 -40.93 86.38
CA SER A 666 45.26 -41.11 86.30
C SER A 666 44.52 -39.77 86.30
N GLN A 667 45.03 -38.78 87.02
CA GLN A 667 44.45 -37.45 87.08
C GLN A 667 44.72 -36.65 85.79
N GLU A 668 45.92 -36.78 85.21
CA GLU A 668 46.25 -36.23 83.89
C GLU A 668 45.42 -36.88 82.78
N LEU A 669 45.22 -38.20 82.83
CA LEU A 669 44.35 -38.91 81.88
C LEU A 669 42.88 -38.49 82.01
N ALA A 670 42.40 -38.19 83.22
CA ALA A 670 41.05 -37.68 83.42
C ALA A 670 40.90 -36.26 82.86
N CYS A 671 41.90 -35.39 83.10
CA CYS A 671 41.92 -34.02 82.58
C CYS A 671 41.99 -34.01 81.04
N GLU A 672 42.76 -34.90 80.41
CA GLU A 672 42.80 -34.99 78.94
C GLU A 672 41.55 -35.66 78.34
N LYS A 673 40.84 -36.51 79.09
CA LYS A 673 39.52 -36.99 78.66
C LYS A 673 38.47 -35.88 78.68
N GLU A 674 38.46 -35.03 79.70
CA GLU A 674 37.60 -33.84 79.74
C GLU A 674 37.93 -32.89 78.58
N ARG A 675 39.23 -32.61 78.36
CA ARG A 675 39.67 -31.75 77.26
C ARG A 675 39.31 -32.32 75.88
N SER A 676 39.42 -33.64 75.71
CA SER A 676 38.98 -34.32 74.49
C SER A 676 37.46 -34.24 74.29
N ALA A 677 36.67 -34.36 75.35
CA ALA A 677 35.21 -34.22 75.28
C ALA A 677 34.79 -32.78 74.94
N GLU A 678 35.51 -31.79 75.46
CA GLU A 678 35.25 -30.38 75.20
C GLU A 678 35.62 -29.97 73.77
N LEU A 679 36.73 -30.51 73.25
CA LEU A 679 37.10 -30.39 71.83
C LEU A 679 36.09 -31.09 70.90
N GLN A 680 35.60 -32.26 71.28
CA GLN A 680 34.54 -32.97 70.54
C GLN A 680 33.27 -32.11 70.45
N LYS A 681 32.85 -31.51 71.56
CA LYS A 681 31.68 -30.62 71.63
C LYS A 681 31.87 -29.35 70.79
N SER A 682 33.08 -28.78 70.79
CA SER A 682 33.42 -27.62 69.95
C SER A 682 33.45 -27.99 68.45
N LEU A 683 33.85 -29.20 68.11
CA LEU A 683 33.84 -29.72 66.74
C LEU A 683 32.40 -29.91 66.24
N GLU A 684 31.54 -30.53 67.04
CA GLU A 684 30.11 -30.72 66.73
C GLU A 684 29.41 -29.37 66.53
N LEU A 685 29.66 -28.40 67.42
CA LEU A 685 29.10 -27.04 67.29
C LEU A 685 29.59 -26.31 66.03
N SER A 686 30.83 -26.58 65.61
CA SER A 686 31.41 -26.01 64.39
C SER A 686 30.84 -26.69 63.14
N GLN A 687 30.54 -27.99 63.20
CA GLN A 687 29.86 -28.74 62.14
C GLN A 687 28.41 -28.27 61.96
N GLU A 688 27.66 -28.04 63.04
CA GLU A 688 26.30 -27.45 62.95
C GLU A 688 26.30 -26.04 62.35
N LYS A 689 27.30 -25.21 62.69
CA LYS A 689 27.45 -23.89 62.08
C LYS A 689 27.77 -23.99 60.58
N LEU A 690 28.60 -24.96 60.19
CA LEU A 690 28.94 -25.20 58.80
C LEU A 690 27.74 -25.67 57.98
N THR A 691 26.93 -26.60 58.50
CA THR A 691 25.72 -27.05 57.81
C THR A 691 24.68 -25.94 57.69
N LYS A 692 24.55 -25.09 58.71
CA LYS A 692 23.68 -23.90 58.64
C LYS A 692 24.16 -22.89 57.59
N LEU A 693 25.46 -22.59 57.55
CA LEU A 693 26.05 -21.74 56.51
C LEU A 693 25.89 -22.33 55.11
N GLN A 694 26.02 -23.65 54.95
CA GLN A 694 25.76 -24.32 53.67
C GLN A 694 24.29 -24.15 53.23
N SER A 695 23.34 -24.33 54.15
CA SER A 695 21.92 -24.09 53.87
C SER A 695 21.64 -22.65 53.48
N ASP A 696 22.25 -21.67 54.16
CA ASP A 696 22.08 -20.26 53.85
C ASP A 696 22.69 -19.89 52.49
N VAL A 697 23.84 -20.48 52.13
CA VAL A 697 24.46 -20.31 50.79
C VAL A 697 23.55 -20.88 49.71
N TYR A 698 23.00 -22.09 49.88
CA TYR A 698 22.05 -22.67 48.93
C TYR A 698 20.78 -21.80 48.78
N GLY A 699 20.26 -21.25 49.89
CA GLY A 699 19.15 -20.31 49.86
C GLY A 699 19.48 -19.05 49.04
N LYS A 700 20.68 -18.49 49.24
CA LYS A 700 21.14 -17.30 48.49
C LYS A 700 21.43 -17.60 47.02
N GLU A 701 21.95 -18.77 46.68
CA GLU A 701 22.14 -19.20 45.28
C GLU A 701 20.80 -19.36 44.54
N SER A 702 19.77 -19.84 45.24
CA SER A 702 18.40 -19.91 44.71
C SER A 702 17.81 -18.51 44.47
N GLU A 703 17.94 -17.59 45.43
CA GLU A 703 17.52 -16.19 45.26
C GLU A 703 18.24 -15.51 44.08
N VAL A 704 19.55 -15.71 43.94
CA VAL A 704 20.33 -15.17 42.83
C VAL A 704 19.89 -15.77 41.49
N SER A 705 19.52 -17.06 41.47
CA SER A 705 19.02 -17.72 40.26
C SER A 705 17.64 -17.19 39.85
N ALA A 706 16.75 -16.94 40.81
CA ALA A 706 15.45 -16.31 40.57
C ALA A 706 15.62 -14.88 40.02
N LEU A 707 16.49 -14.07 40.63
CA LEU A 707 16.77 -12.71 40.16
C LEU A 707 17.39 -12.68 38.76
N ARG A 708 18.22 -13.67 38.40
CA ARG A 708 18.76 -13.82 37.03
C ARG A 708 17.67 -14.14 36.02
N GLN A 709 16.69 -14.97 36.40
CA GLN A 709 15.56 -15.30 35.53
C GLN A 709 14.63 -14.10 35.33
N ASP A 710 14.37 -13.32 36.39
CA ASP A 710 13.60 -12.08 36.33
C ASP A 710 14.30 -11.00 35.49
N LEU A 711 15.63 -10.89 35.61
CA LEU A 711 16.43 -10.00 34.78
C LEU A 711 16.33 -10.39 33.30
N LYS A 712 16.48 -11.68 32.98
CA LYS A 712 16.34 -12.19 31.61
C LYS A 712 14.95 -11.92 31.04
N ALA A 713 13.89 -12.15 31.82
CA ALA A 713 12.53 -11.83 31.39
C ALA A 713 12.31 -10.32 31.17
N SER A 714 13.01 -9.47 31.92
CA SER A 714 12.98 -8.01 31.74
C SER A 714 13.76 -7.56 30.51
N GLU A 715 14.90 -8.21 30.21
CA GLU A 715 15.69 -7.99 28.99
C GLU A 715 14.91 -8.40 27.72
N GLU A 716 14.22 -9.55 27.75
CA GLU A 716 13.36 -10.00 26.66
C GLU A 716 12.20 -9.02 26.41
N LYS A 717 11.54 -8.52 27.48
CA LYS A 717 10.51 -7.48 27.36
C LYS A 717 11.04 -6.17 26.81
N LEU A 718 12.26 -5.78 27.20
CA LEU A 718 12.91 -4.57 26.67
C LEU A 718 13.24 -4.72 25.18
N SER A 719 13.69 -5.90 24.75
CA SER A 719 13.94 -6.22 23.34
C SER A 719 12.65 -6.09 22.50
N VAL A 720 11.55 -6.68 22.97
CA VAL A 720 10.25 -6.58 22.29
C VAL A 720 9.78 -5.12 22.21
N ALA A 721 9.89 -4.36 23.31
CA ALA A 721 9.52 -2.94 23.31
C ALA A 721 10.40 -2.10 22.38
N GLN A 722 11.68 -2.45 22.21
CA GLN A 722 12.59 -1.80 21.25
C GLN A 722 12.23 -2.12 19.79
N GLU A 723 11.83 -3.36 19.50
CA GLU A 723 11.35 -3.77 18.18
C GLU A 723 10.02 -3.08 17.83
N GLU A 724 9.08 -3.00 18.77
CA GLU A 724 7.83 -2.24 18.61
C GLU A 724 8.09 -0.76 18.38
N LEU A 725 9.03 -0.15 19.11
CA LEU A 725 9.40 1.25 18.90
C LEU A 725 10.02 1.47 17.50
N ALA A 726 10.85 0.55 17.02
CA ALA A 726 11.42 0.61 15.69
C ALA A 726 10.35 0.46 14.60
N ALA A 727 9.39 -0.46 14.78
CA ALA A 727 8.25 -0.63 13.88
C ALA A 727 7.34 0.62 13.86
N ASN A 728 7.13 1.25 15.01
CA ASN A 728 6.37 2.49 15.10
C ASN A 728 7.10 3.66 14.40
N GLN A 729 8.43 3.74 14.49
CA GLN A 729 9.22 4.76 13.79
C GLN A 729 9.20 4.57 12.26
N THR A 730 9.26 3.33 11.77
CA THR A 730 9.14 3.05 10.33
C THR A 730 7.73 3.35 9.82
N HIS A 731 6.69 3.02 10.60
CA HIS A 731 5.32 3.36 10.27
C HIS A 731 5.09 4.89 10.22
N GLN A 732 5.62 5.63 11.19
CA GLN A 732 5.56 7.10 11.20
C GLN A 732 6.26 7.69 9.97
N THR A 733 7.43 7.16 9.61
CA THR A 733 8.17 7.62 8.42
C THR A 733 7.38 7.37 7.12
N ALA A 734 6.70 6.22 7.02
CA ALA A 734 5.84 5.91 5.89
C ALA A 734 4.62 6.84 5.80
N LEU A 735 3.98 7.15 6.94
CA LEU A 735 2.86 8.10 7.00
C LEU A 735 3.30 9.53 6.65
N GLU A 736 4.51 9.94 7.02
CA GLU A 736 5.08 11.23 6.63
C GLU A 736 5.38 11.30 5.12
N ALA A 737 5.88 10.22 4.52
CA ALA A 737 6.09 10.13 3.08
C ALA A 737 4.76 10.21 2.30
N GLN A 738 3.75 9.45 2.74
CA GLN A 738 2.41 9.49 2.13
C GLN A 738 1.77 10.88 2.27
N ASN A 739 1.97 11.58 3.40
CA ASN A 739 1.53 12.96 3.56
C ASN A 739 2.22 13.93 2.59
N ARG A 740 3.51 13.73 2.27
CA ARG A 740 4.23 14.56 1.29
C ARG A 740 3.69 14.32 -0.13
N GLU A 741 3.43 13.07 -0.49
CA GLU A 741 2.83 12.74 -1.79
C GLU A 741 1.42 13.33 -1.92
N LEU A 742 0.57 13.18 -0.90
CA LEU A 742 -0.77 13.77 -0.88
C LEU A 742 -0.73 15.30 -1.00
N LYS A 743 0.23 15.97 -0.35
CA LYS A 743 0.43 17.43 -0.51
C LYS A 743 0.86 17.79 -1.94
N SER A 744 1.73 17.01 -2.56
CA SER A 744 2.15 17.21 -3.95
C SER A 744 0.98 17.01 -4.94
N CYS A 745 0.19 15.95 -4.75
CA CYS A 745 -1.02 15.70 -5.53
C CYS A 745 -2.04 16.83 -5.37
N ARG A 746 -2.25 17.32 -4.14
CA ARG A 746 -3.14 18.46 -3.88
C ARG A 746 -2.68 19.72 -4.61
N ALA A 747 -1.39 20.04 -4.57
CA ALA A 747 -0.84 21.19 -5.28
C ALA A 747 -1.01 21.07 -6.82
N SER A 748 -0.82 19.86 -7.37
CA SER A 748 -1.06 19.61 -8.80
C SER A 748 -2.53 19.76 -9.17
N LEU A 749 -3.45 19.29 -8.32
CA LEU A 749 -4.90 19.42 -8.55
C LEU A 749 -5.35 20.88 -8.42
N GLU A 750 -4.83 21.64 -7.45
CA GLU A 750 -5.07 23.08 -7.32
C GLU A 750 -4.61 23.85 -8.57
N GLN A 751 -3.46 23.48 -9.14
CA GLN A 751 -2.97 24.07 -10.38
C GLN A 751 -3.87 23.75 -11.59
N GLU A 752 -4.34 22.51 -11.71
CA GLU A 752 -5.27 22.11 -12.79
C GLU A 752 -6.65 22.74 -12.64
N LEU A 753 -7.13 22.93 -11.40
CA LEU A 753 -8.36 23.66 -11.11
C LEU A 753 -8.23 25.13 -11.54
N SER A 754 -7.12 25.79 -11.20
CA SER A 754 -6.87 27.18 -11.60
C SER A 754 -6.81 27.35 -13.12
N LYS A 755 -6.18 26.41 -13.84
CA LYS A 755 -6.18 26.39 -15.32
C LYS A 755 -7.58 26.21 -15.90
N ARG A 756 -8.39 25.32 -15.30
CA ARG A 756 -9.78 25.09 -15.72
C ARG A 756 -10.66 26.31 -15.46
N GLU A 757 -10.49 26.99 -14.34
CA GLU A 757 -11.18 28.26 -14.04
C GLU A 757 -10.83 29.35 -15.05
N GLN A 758 -9.55 29.51 -15.40
CA GLN A 758 -9.15 30.45 -16.45
C GLN A 758 -9.77 30.11 -17.81
N THR A 759 -9.82 28.81 -18.16
CA THR A 759 -10.42 28.35 -19.42
C THR A 759 -11.93 28.60 -19.43
N LEU A 760 -12.63 28.33 -18.33
CA LEU A 760 -14.06 28.62 -18.19
C LEU A 760 -14.35 30.13 -18.27
N GLN A 761 -13.48 30.96 -17.70
CA GLN A 761 -13.61 32.42 -17.80
C GLN A 761 -13.43 32.91 -19.24
N GLN A 762 -12.47 32.36 -19.98
CA GLN A 762 -12.28 32.65 -21.41
C GLN A 762 -13.46 32.19 -22.25
N GLN A 763 -14.01 30.99 -21.99
CA GLN A 763 -15.22 30.50 -22.65
C GLN A 763 -16.44 31.38 -22.33
N GLY A 764 -16.58 31.85 -21.09
CA GLY A 764 -17.63 32.79 -20.69
C GLY A 764 -17.56 34.11 -21.46
N GLN A 765 -16.36 34.67 -21.66
CA GLN A 765 -16.14 35.87 -22.48
C GLN A 765 -16.49 35.62 -23.96
N ALA A 766 -16.11 34.47 -24.51
CA ALA A 766 -16.45 34.10 -25.89
C ALA A 766 -17.97 33.97 -26.09
N VAL A 767 -18.68 33.38 -25.12
CA VAL A 767 -20.15 33.27 -25.17
C VAL A 767 -20.81 34.65 -25.10
N GLN A 768 -20.32 35.57 -24.26
CA GLN A 768 -20.84 36.95 -24.23
C GLN A 768 -20.64 37.68 -25.57
N GLU A 769 -19.48 37.51 -26.20
CA GLU A 769 -19.21 38.11 -27.51
C GLU A 769 -20.11 37.51 -28.61
N LEU A 770 -20.32 36.18 -28.59
CA LEU A 770 -21.24 35.52 -29.52
C LEU A 770 -22.71 35.96 -29.30
N GLN A 771 -23.12 36.17 -28.05
CA GLN A 771 -24.46 36.71 -27.74
C GLN A 771 -24.62 38.14 -28.25
N LYS A 772 -23.58 38.97 -28.13
CA LYS A 772 -23.56 40.33 -28.68
C LYS A 772 -23.65 40.32 -30.21
N GLN A 773 -22.90 39.44 -30.86
CA GLN A 773 -22.98 39.26 -32.32
C GLN A 773 -24.37 38.76 -32.75
N GLN A 774 -24.97 37.82 -32.01
CA GLN A 774 -26.34 37.36 -32.26
C GLN A 774 -27.37 38.49 -32.11
N GLY A 775 -27.18 39.39 -31.13
CA GLY A 775 -27.99 40.60 -30.95
C GLY A 775 -27.91 41.52 -32.17
N ASN A 776 -26.69 41.81 -32.65
CA ASN A 776 -26.47 42.63 -33.83
C ASN A 776 -27.11 42.03 -35.09
N VAL A 777 -26.96 40.71 -35.29
CA VAL A 777 -27.58 40.00 -36.44
C VAL A 777 -29.10 40.03 -36.35
N LYS A 778 -29.69 39.88 -35.16
CA LYS A 778 -31.15 40.02 -34.98
C LYS A 778 -31.64 41.42 -35.34
N GLU A 779 -30.89 42.45 -34.96
CA GLU A 779 -31.23 43.83 -35.27
C GLU A 779 -31.12 44.13 -36.78
N GLU A 780 -30.14 43.54 -37.46
CA GLU A 780 -29.98 43.60 -38.91
C GLU A 780 -31.10 42.87 -39.66
N VAL A 781 -31.46 41.67 -39.19
CA VAL A 781 -32.58 40.89 -39.76
C VAL A 781 -33.88 41.66 -39.62
N GLU A 782 -34.14 42.33 -38.49
CA GLU A 782 -35.38 43.08 -38.31
C GLU A 782 -35.42 44.36 -39.16
N LYS A 783 -34.27 45.01 -39.38
CA LYS A 783 -34.16 46.09 -40.37
C LYS A 783 -34.45 45.60 -41.79
N GLU A 784 -33.94 44.44 -42.19
CA GLU A 784 -34.24 43.88 -43.52
C GLU A 784 -35.70 43.42 -43.64
N LYS A 785 -36.28 42.91 -42.56
CA LYS A 785 -37.70 42.55 -42.53
C LYS A 785 -38.59 43.76 -42.71
N GLN A 786 -38.27 44.89 -42.07
CA GLN A 786 -38.96 46.18 -42.27
C GLN A 786 -38.83 46.66 -43.72
N LYS A 787 -37.66 46.54 -44.35
CA LYS A 787 -37.47 46.88 -45.78
C LYS A 787 -38.29 45.97 -46.70
N VAL A 788 -38.37 44.67 -46.42
CA VAL A 788 -39.22 43.73 -47.16
C VAL A 788 -40.70 44.08 -47.01
N GLU A 789 -41.11 44.54 -45.83
CA GLU A 789 -42.49 44.97 -45.57
C GLU A 789 -42.83 46.27 -46.30
N GLU A 790 -41.90 47.22 -46.39
CA GLU A 790 -42.01 48.41 -47.24
C GLU A 790 -42.05 48.07 -48.73
N LEU A 791 -41.22 47.14 -49.20
CA LEU A 791 -41.25 46.62 -50.57
C LEU A 791 -42.58 45.93 -50.89
N ASN A 792 -43.14 45.17 -49.95
CA ASN A 792 -44.46 44.54 -50.13
C ASN A 792 -45.60 45.56 -50.13
N LYS A 793 -45.52 46.63 -49.34
CA LYS A 793 -46.45 47.78 -49.43
C LYS A 793 -46.33 48.50 -50.78
N ALA A 794 -45.12 48.69 -51.29
CA ALA A 794 -44.90 49.26 -52.63
C ALA A 794 -45.44 48.34 -53.75
N LYS A 795 -45.27 47.03 -53.61
CA LYS A 795 -45.82 46.01 -54.53
C LYS A 795 -47.37 46.00 -54.51
N SER A 796 -47.97 46.13 -53.34
CA SER A 796 -49.43 46.28 -53.17
C SER A 796 -49.98 47.56 -53.82
N MET A 797 -49.23 48.66 -53.80
CA MET A 797 -49.60 49.90 -54.50
C MET A 797 -49.46 49.77 -56.03
N LEU A 798 -48.48 48.99 -56.52
CA LEU A 798 -48.31 48.70 -57.95
C LEU A 798 -49.42 47.78 -58.48
N GLU A 799 -49.87 46.80 -57.70
CA GLU A 799 -51.00 45.91 -58.04
C GLU A 799 -52.34 46.65 -58.08
N LYS A 800 -52.51 47.70 -57.26
CA LYS A 800 -53.68 48.59 -57.31
C LYS A 800 -53.69 49.55 -58.50
N SER A 801 -52.56 49.72 -59.22
CA SER A 801 -52.46 50.53 -60.44
C SER A 801 -52.65 49.76 -61.75
N ASN A 802 -53.01 48.46 -61.71
CA ASN A 802 -53.37 47.67 -62.89
C ASN A 802 -54.90 47.55 -63.13
N LYS A 803 -55.69 48.39 -62.46
CA LYS A 803 -57.15 48.51 -62.65
C LYS A 803 -57.58 49.44 -63.79
N ALA A 804 -56.66 49.82 -64.68
CA ALA A 804 -56.92 50.63 -65.88
C ALA A 804 -56.93 49.83 -67.21
N LYS A 805 -56.85 48.49 -67.16
CA LYS A 805 -56.96 47.62 -68.37
C LYS A 805 -58.30 46.88 -68.50
N GLN A 806 -59.19 47.00 -67.51
CA GLN A 806 -60.46 46.25 -67.43
C GLN A 806 -61.71 47.11 -67.68
N LEU A 807 -61.54 48.30 -68.26
CA LEU A 807 -62.61 49.20 -68.70
C LEU A 807 -62.72 49.34 -70.24
N LEU A 808 -61.85 48.65 -71.01
CA LEU A 808 -61.87 48.65 -72.49
C LEU A 808 -62.48 47.37 -73.11
N ILE A 809 -63.00 46.44 -72.30
CA ILE A 809 -63.66 45.20 -72.77
C ILE A 809 -65.20 45.26 -72.62
N GLN A 810 -65.74 46.22 -71.85
CA GLN A 810 -67.19 46.42 -71.69
C GLN A 810 -67.85 47.34 -72.73
N GLN A 811 -67.09 47.99 -73.64
CA GLN A 811 -67.65 48.74 -74.77
C GLN A 811 -67.73 47.94 -76.09
N LYS A 812 -67.20 46.71 -76.13
CA LYS A 812 -67.24 45.85 -77.34
C LYS A 812 -68.50 44.97 -77.44
N LEU A 813 -69.20 44.73 -76.32
CA LEU A 813 -70.37 43.84 -76.26
C LEU A 813 -71.72 44.54 -76.48
N ALA A 814 -71.74 45.85 -76.73
CA ALA A 814 -72.96 46.62 -77.03
C ALA A 814 -73.17 46.92 -78.54
N LEU A 815 -72.26 46.47 -79.42
CA LEU A 815 -72.32 46.71 -80.87
C LEU A 815 -72.40 45.42 -81.73
N GLN A 816 -72.66 44.26 -81.11
CA GLN A 816 -72.86 42.98 -81.80
C GLN A 816 -74.35 42.56 -81.88
N SER A 817 -75.26 43.27 -81.21
CA SER A 817 -76.71 42.98 -81.18
C SER A 817 -77.51 43.65 -82.31
N GLN A 818 -76.86 44.39 -83.22
CA GLN A 818 -77.50 45.04 -84.38
C GLN A 818 -77.08 44.43 -85.74
N MET A 819 -76.35 43.31 -85.73
CA MET A 819 -75.86 42.59 -86.92
C MET A 819 -76.56 41.23 -87.17
N GLU A 820 -77.56 40.87 -86.36
CA GLU A 820 -78.30 39.59 -86.46
C GLU A 820 -79.70 39.73 -87.11
N ALA A 821 -80.08 40.93 -87.59
CA ALA A 821 -81.38 41.18 -88.22
C ALA A 821 -81.34 41.35 -89.75
N ALA A 822 -80.18 41.21 -90.42
CA ALA A 822 -80.04 41.52 -91.85
C ALA A 822 -79.29 40.49 -92.71
N GLN A 823 -78.99 39.28 -92.19
CA GLN A 823 -78.23 38.26 -92.93
C GLN A 823 -78.90 36.88 -92.99
N ALA A 824 -80.25 36.90 -93.02
CA ALA A 824 -81.11 35.77 -93.38
C ALA A 824 -82.08 36.10 -94.54
N ALA A 825 -81.84 37.22 -95.25
CA ALA A 825 -82.40 37.48 -96.59
C ALA A 825 -81.51 36.91 -97.72
N LEU A 826 -80.59 35.98 -97.40
CA LEU A 826 -79.63 35.37 -98.32
C LEU A 826 -79.86 33.86 -98.54
N GLU A 827 -80.92 33.29 -97.95
CA GLU A 827 -81.21 31.85 -98.05
C GLU A 827 -82.16 31.49 -99.20
N GLN A 828 -82.42 32.42 -100.13
CA GLN A 828 -83.36 32.22 -101.25
C GLN A 828 -82.87 32.75 -102.60
N GLU A 829 -81.59 33.10 -102.74
CA GLU A 829 -80.94 33.33 -104.03
C GLU A 829 -80.06 32.13 -104.39
N LYS A 830 -80.65 31.25 -105.20
CA LYS A 830 -79.93 30.62 -106.31
C LYS A 830 -78.87 29.59 -105.90
N LYS A 831 -79.39 28.60 -105.18
CA LYS A 831 -79.29 27.18 -105.60
C LYS A 831 -79.90 26.96 -107.01
N GLU A 832 -79.49 27.77 -107.98
CA GLU A 832 -79.61 27.47 -109.41
C GLU A 832 -78.26 26.91 -109.85
N HIS A 833 -78.25 25.61 -110.10
CA HIS A 833 -77.43 24.94 -111.11
C HIS A 833 -75.94 25.34 -111.19
N GLN A 834 -74.99 24.55 -110.69
CA GLN A 834 -74.94 23.08 -110.74
C GLN A 834 -75.50 22.50 -112.05
N VAL A 835 -75.03 23.01 -113.19
CA VAL A 835 -74.45 22.23 -114.30
C VAL A 835 -73.90 23.26 -115.27
N THR A 836 -72.68 23.71 -115.02
CA THR A 836 -71.81 24.05 -116.13
C THR A 836 -70.45 23.51 -115.80
N SER A 837 -70.14 22.42 -116.51
CA SER A 837 -68.80 21.96 -116.79
C SER A 837 -68.19 20.98 -115.78
N ASP A 838 -68.80 19.79 -115.78
CA ASP A 838 -68.07 18.53 -115.98
C ASP A 838 -67.18 18.57 -117.25
N SER A 839 -66.16 19.45 -117.28
CA SER A 839 -65.14 19.42 -118.34
C SER A 839 -63.75 19.80 -117.85
N ARG A 840 -63.47 19.61 -116.56
CA ARG A 840 -62.09 19.59 -116.06
C ARG A 840 -61.72 18.38 -115.20
N ARG A 841 -62.60 17.38 -115.17
CA ARG A 841 -62.29 15.98 -114.88
C ARG A 841 -61.78 15.32 -116.18
N LYS A 842 -60.54 15.62 -116.56
CA LYS A 842 -59.62 14.86 -117.45
C LYS A 842 -58.46 15.75 -117.87
N ARG A 843 -57.62 16.03 -116.88
CA ARG A 843 -56.24 16.55 -116.93
C ARG A 843 -55.75 16.54 -115.48
N GLU A 844 -55.94 15.45 -114.71
CA GLU A 844 -55.12 14.24 -114.80
C GLU A 844 -53.75 14.45 -115.46
N GLU A 845 -52.75 14.07 -114.67
CA GLU A 845 -51.47 13.58 -115.14
C GLU A 845 -50.52 14.62 -115.72
N GLN A 846 -49.69 15.18 -114.83
CA GLN A 846 -48.24 14.97 -114.91
C GLN A 846 -47.52 15.52 -113.66
N PHE A 847 -46.82 14.60 -113.01
CA PHE A 847 -45.57 14.77 -112.25
C PHE A 847 -45.60 15.55 -110.92
N ILE A 848 -45.42 14.93 -109.75
CA ILE A 848 -44.27 14.14 -109.22
C ILE A 848 -43.10 15.03 -108.75
N ALA A 849 -42.66 14.72 -107.51
CA ALA A 849 -41.37 14.98 -106.84
C ALA A 849 -41.40 16.12 -105.80
N GLN A 850 -40.86 16.04 -104.58
CA GLN A 850 -40.32 14.99 -103.70
C GLN A 850 -39.81 15.73 -102.42
N THR A 851 -39.87 15.08 -101.24
CA THR A 851 -38.87 15.14 -100.14
C THR A 851 -38.49 16.47 -99.44
N LYS A 852 -38.86 16.62 -98.14
CA LYS A 852 -37.90 16.61 -96.99
C LYS A 852 -38.45 16.75 -95.53
N GLU A 853 -39.72 16.50 -95.18
CA GLU A 853 -40.17 16.76 -93.77
C GLU A 853 -40.67 15.55 -92.96
N LYS A 854 -40.27 14.31 -93.30
CA LYS A 854 -40.68 13.09 -92.56
C LYS A 854 -39.59 12.44 -91.67
N LYS A 855 -38.42 13.07 -91.52
CA LYS A 855 -37.29 12.54 -90.71
C LYS A 855 -37.19 13.17 -89.31
N GLU A 856 -37.48 14.46 -89.18
CA GLU A 856 -37.31 15.19 -87.91
C GLU A 856 -38.37 14.79 -86.85
N HIS A 857 -39.63 14.56 -87.27
CA HIS A 857 -40.68 14.16 -86.33
C HIS A 857 -40.51 12.74 -85.78
N LYS A 858 -39.89 11.82 -86.55
CA LYS A 858 -39.61 10.44 -86.13
C LYS A 858 -38.41 10.34 -85.18
N GLU A 859 -37.45 11.26 -85.26
CA GLU A 859 -36.34 11.36 -84.30
C GLU A 859 -36.79 12.01 -82.98
N GLN A 860 -37.72 12.95 -83.01
CA GLN A 860 -38.18 13.64 -81.81
C GLN A 860 -39.06 12.76 -80.92
N VAL A 861 -39.89 11.89 -81.52
CA VAL A 861 -40.67 10.87 -80.78
C VAL A 861 -39.75 9.82 -80.16
N LYS A 862 -38.72 9.36 -80.89
CA LYS A 862 -37.70 8.43 -80.34
C LYS A 862 -36.94 9.01 -79.15
N ARG A 863 -36.56 10.30 -79.20
CA ARG A 863 -35.92 10.97 -78.05
C ARG A 863 -36.86 11.10 -76.85
N GLY A 864 -38.16 11.27 -77.09
CA GLY A 864 -39.19 11.27 -76.04
C GLY A 864 -39.32 9.90 -75.37
N GLU A 865 -39.45 8.83 -76.15
CA GLU A 865 -39.52 7.44 -75.66
C GLU A 865 -38.24 7.02 -74.91
N GLU A 866 -37.06 7.44 -75.38
CA GLU A 866 -35.78 7.21 -74.69
C GLU A 866 -35.66 7.98 -73.37
N ALA A 867 -36.20 9.20 -73.29
CA ALA A 867 -36.22 9.99 -72.06
C ALA A 867 -37.19 9.40 -71.02
N GLU A 868 -38.35 8.91 -71.47
CA GLU A 868 -39.34 8.24 -70.63
C GLU A 868 -38.81 6.90 -70.09
N ALA A 869 -38.14 6.11 -70.93
CA ALA A 869 -37.46 4.89 -70.50
C ALA A 869 -36.35 5.15 -69.46
N LYS A 870 -35.59 6.24 -69.61
CA LYS A 870 -34.57 6.66 -68.62
C LYS A 870 -35.19 7.07 -67.28
N LEU A 871 -36.27 7.85 -67.31
CA LEU A 871 -37.02 8.23 -66.10
C LEU A 871 -37.60 6.98 -65.43
N HIS A 872 -38.15 6.04 -66.22
CA HIS A 872 -38.70 4.81 -65.68
C HIS A 872 -37.62 3.94 -65.02
N MET A 873 -36.43 3.81 -65.62
CA MET A 873 -35.28 3.13 -65.00
C MET A 873 -34.82 3.81 -63.70
N GLN A 874 -34.80 5.14 -63.65
CA GLN A 874 -34.46 5.87 -62.42
C GLN A 874 -35.48 5.63 -61.30
N VAL A 875 -36.77 5.61 -61.62
CA VAL A 875 -37.84 5.31 -60.65
C VAL A 875 -37.71 3.87 -60.14
N THR A 876 -37.40 2.90 -61.01
CA THR A 876 -37.18 1.50 -60.59
C THR A 876 -35.98 1.38 -59.66
N ALA A 877 -34.85 2.03 -60.00
CA ALA A 877 -33.66 2.04 -59.15
C ALA A 877 -33.91 2.72 -57.79
N LEU A 878 -34.68 3.81 -57.75
CA LEU A 878 -35.07 4.47 -56.51
C LEU A 878 -35.97 3.57 -55.66
N ASN A 879 -36.92 2.85 -56.26
CA ASN A 879 -37.77 1.90 -55.55
C ASN A 879 -36.97 0.72 -54.98
N GLU A 880 -35.97 0.20 -55.69
CA GLU A 880 -35.06 -0.83 -55.18
C GLU A 880 -34.20 -0.33 -54.01
N ASN A 881 -33.73 0.91 -54.08
CA ASN A 881 -32.99 1.55 -52.99
C ASN A 881 -33.87 1.73 -51.75
N VAL A 882 -35.13 2.19 -51.92
CA VAL A 882 -36.09 2.31 -50.81
C VAL A 882 -36.42 0.94 -50.22
N ALA A 883 -36.59 -0.10 -51.03
CA ALA A 883 -36.81 -1.46 -50.56
C ALA A 883 -35.60 -2.01 -49.76
N THR A 884 -34.39 -1.63 -50.16
CA THR A 884 -33.15 -2.03 -49.47
C THR A 884 -33.01 -1.31 -48.13
N LEU A 885 -33.22 0.01 -48.10
CA LEU A 885 -33.24 0.79 -46.85
C LEU A 885 -34.32 0.30 -45.88
N LYS A 886 -35.49 -0.12 -46.38
CA LYS A 886 -36.56 -0.71 -45.55
C LYS A 886 -36.13 -2.04 -44.91
N ARG A 887 -35.44 -2.91 -45.67
CA ARG A 887 -34.88 -4.17 -45.14
C ARG A 887 -33.79 -3.92 -44.09
N GLU A 888 -32.92 -2.94 -44.32
CA GLU A 888 -31.87 -2.55 -43.38
C GLU A 888 -32.46 -1.95 -42.10
N TRP A 889 -33.44 -1.05 -42.22
CA TRP A 889 -34.16 -0.50 -41.07
C TRP A 889 -34.86 -1.59 -40.25
N GLN A 890 -35.55 -2.54 -40.90
CA GLN A 890 -36.16 -3.69 -40.22
C GLN A 890 -35.13 -4.61 -39.55
N SER A 891 -33.94 -4.76 -40.13
CA SER A 891 -32.84 -5.51 -39.52
C SER A 891 -32.26 -4.78 -38.31
N SER A 892 -32.12 -3.46 -38.40
CA SER A 892 -31.66 -2.62 -37.29
C SER A 892 -32.69 -2.61 -36.15
N GLN A 893 -33.98 -2.58 -36.47
CA GLN A 893 -35.07 -2.63 -35.49
C GLN A 893 -35.08 -3.97 -34.73
N ARG A 894 -34.88 -5.10 -35.42
CA ARG A 894 -34.73 -6.41 -34.76
C ARG A 894 -33.50 -6.44 -33.85
N ARG A 895 -32.38 -5.88 -34.28
CA ARG A 895 -31.15 -5.83 -33.47
C ARG A 895 -31.32 -4.98 -32.21
N VAL A 896 -32.09 -3.88 -32.27
CA VAL A 896 -32.44 -3.09 -31.09
C VAL A 896 -33.27 -3.92 -30.12
N GLY A 897 -34.30 -4.64 -30.58
CA GLY A 897 -35.10 -5.51 -29.71
C GLY A 897 -34.30 -6.64 -29.06
N GLU A 898 -33.32 -7.21 -29.76
CA GLU A 898 -32.41 -8.22 -29.19
C GLU A 898 -31.53 -7.63 -28.08
N LEU A 899 -31.00 -6.41 -28.28
CA LEU A 899 -30.19 -5.70 -27.30
C LEU A 899 -31.01 -5.25 -26.08
N GLU A 900 -32.26 -4.85 -26.28
CA GLU A 900 -33.20 -4.54 -25.19
C GLU A 900 -33.43 -5.79 -24.32
N LYS A 901 -33.66 -6.94 -24.94
CA LYS A 901 -33.82 -8.21 -24.21
C LYS A 901 -32.57 -8.60 -23.43
N GLN A 902 -31.39 -8.45 -24.02
CA GLN A 902 -30.11 -8.68 -23.31
C GLN A 902 -29.92 -7.69 -22.15
N THR A 903 -30.35 -6.45 -22.32
CA THR A 903 -30.29 -5.43 -21.26
C THR A 903 -31.20 -5.80 -20.09
N ASP A 904 -32.39 -6.34 -20.36
CA ASP A 904 -33.31 -6.81 -19.32
C ASP A 904 -32.81 -8.08 -18.61
N GLU A 905 -32.21 -9.02 -19.35
CA GLU A 905 -31.54 -10.20 -18.79
C GLU A 905 -30.41 -9.79 -17.84
N LEU A 906 -29.51 -8.90 -18.27
CA LEU A 906 -28.43 -8.36 -17.44
C LEU A 906 -28.97 -7.58 -16.23
N ARG A 907 -30.07 -6.84 -16.37
CA ARG A 907 -30.71 -6.14 -15.26
C ARG A 907 -31.25 -7.12 -14.22
N GLY A 908 -31.80 -8.25 -14.65
CA GLY A 908 -32.21 -9.36 -13.78
C GLY A 908 -31.04 -10.00 -13.05
N GLU A 909 -29.94 -10.28 -13.74
CA GLU A 909 -28.71 -10.81 -13.13
C GLU A 909 -28.12 -9.85 -12.09
N ILE A 910 -28.10 -8.54 -12.38
CA ILE A 910 -27.66 -7.51 -11.42
C ILE A 910 -28.54 -7.54 -10.17
N ALA A 911 -29.87 -7.60 -10.30
CA ALA A 911 -30.77 -7.65 -9.16
C ALA A 911 -30.55 -8.90 -8.29
N VAL A 912 -30.27 -10.06 -8.90
CA VAL A 912 -29.96 -11.29 -8.18
C VAL A 912 -28.62 -11.19 -7.44
N LEU A 913 -27.60 -10.60 -8.08
CA LEU A 913 -26.30 -10.36 -7.45
C LEU A 913 -26.41 -9.37 -6.29
N GLU A 914 -27.19 -8.29 -6.46
CA GLU A 914 -27.46 -7.32 -5.40
C GLU A 914 -28.16 -7.96 -4.20
N ALA A 915 -29.18 -8.80 -4.43
CA ALA A 915 -29.84 -9.56 -3.37
C ALA A 915 -28.88 -10.54 -2.67
N THR A 916 -27.99 -11.18 -3.42
CA THR A 916 -26.99 -12.11 -2.87
C THR A 916 -25.96 -11.37 -2.00
N VAL A 917 -25.47 -10.22 -2.47
CA VAL A 917 -24.57 -9.36 -1.70
C VAL A 917 -25.26 -8.85 -0.43
N GLN A 918 -26.53 -8.46 -0.52
CA GLN A 918 -27.29 -8.01 0.64
C GLN A 918 -27.45 -9.13 1.67
N ASN A 919 -27.78 -10.35 1.25
CA ASN A 919 -27.87 -11.50 2.15
C ASN A 919 -26.52 -11.80 2.83
N GLN A 920 -25.42 -11.79 2.07
CA GLN A 920 -24.08 -11.96 2.64
C GLN A 920 -23.70 -10.85 3.62
N GLN A 921 -24.13 -9.61 3.38
CA GLN A 921 -23.93 -8.49 4.32
C GLN A 921 -24.74 -8.66 5.61
N ASP A 922 -25.95 -9.21 5.52
CA ASP A 922 -26.82 -9.47 6.67
C ASP A 922 -26.25 -10.62 7.52
N GLU A 923 -25.79 -11.70 6.88
CA GLU A 923 -25.06 -12.79 7.55
C GLU A 923 -23.79 -12.28 8.24
N ARG A 924 -23.00 -11.44 7.57
CA ARG A 924 -21.81 -10.80 8.16
C ARG A 924 -22.16 -9.94 9.36
N ARG A 925 -23.24 -9.16 9.30
CA ARG A 925 -23.73 -8.36 10.44
C ARG A 925 -24.13 -9.24 11.63
N ALA A 926 -24.87 -10.33 11.38
CA ALA A 926 -25.27 -11.26 12.44
C ALA A 926 -24.06 -11.95 13.10
N LEU A 927 -23.06 -12.34 12.30
CA LEU A 927 -21.82 -12.92 12.83
C LEU A 927 -21.01 -11.92 13.65
N LEU A 928 -20.89 -10.68 13.18
CA LEU A 928 -20.21 -9.61 13.94
C LEU A 928 -20.92 -9.32 15.26
N GLU A 929 -22.25 -9.21 15.26
CA GLU A 929 -23.02 -9.01 16.49
C GLU A 929 -22.81 -10.15 17.49
N ARG A 930 -22.73 -11.40 17.00
CA ARG A 930 -22.43 -12.56 17.85
C ARG A 930 -21.00 -12.52 18.39
N CYS A 931 -20.02 -12.09 17.58
CA CYS A 931 -18.63 -11.93 18.04
C CYS A 931 -18.52 -10.87 19.14
N VAL A 932 -19.12 -9.69 18.93
CA VAL A 932 -19.12 -8.61 19.93
C VAL A 932 -19.80 -9.04 21.23
N LYS A 933 -20.91 -9.77 21.15
CA LYS A 933 -21.56 -10.35 22.35
C LYS A 933 -20.63 -11.34 23.06
N GLY A 934 -19.96 -12.22 22.32
CA GLY A 934 -19.01 -13.18 22.87
C GLY A 934 -17.78 -12.51 23.51
N GLU A 935 -17.25 -11.45 22.90
CA GLU A 935 -16.16 -10.64 23.47
C GLU A 935 -16.59 -9.99 24.80
N GLY A 936 -17.79 -9.39 24.85
CA GLY A 936 -18.32 -8.81 26.08
C GLY A 936 -18.58 -9.84 27.20
N GLU A 937 -18.97 -11.07 26.86
CA GLU A 937 -19.09 -12.17 27.82
C GLU A 937 -17.71 -12.63 28.31
N MET A 938 -16.71 -12.68 27.42
CA MET A 938 -15.34 -13.04 27.76
C MET A 938 -14.72 -12.03 28.74
N GLU A 939 -14.91 -10.73 28.51
CA GLU A 939 -14.46 -9.68 29.42
C GLU A 939 -15.10 -9.82 30.82
N LYS A 940 -16.41 -10.11 30.89
CA LYS A 940 -17.10 -10.36 32.16
C LYS A 940 -16.54 -11.58 32.89
N LEU A 941 -16.25 -12.67 32.18
CA LEU A 941 -15.66 -13.86 32.76
C LEU A 941 -14.22 -13.61 33.22
N GLN A 942 -13.42 -12.88 32.46
CA GLN A 942 -12.06 -12.47 32.85
C GLN A 942 -12.08 -11.62 34.13
N ALA A 943 -12.98 -10.64 34.22
CA ALA A 943 -13.17 -9.86 35.43
C ALA A 943 -13.57 -10.75 36.63
N LYS A 944 -14.42 -11.75 36.41
CA LYS A 944 -14.82 -12.68 37.46
C LYS A 944 -13.69 -13.59 37.91
N VAL A 945 -12.86 -14.07 36.99
CA VAL A 945 -11.67 -14.88 37.30
C VAL A 945 -10.68 -14.06 38.14
N LEU A 946 -10.45 -12.79 37.79
CA LEU A 946 -9.61 -11.90 38.58
C LEU A 946 -10.17 -11.67 39.99
N GLU A 947 -11.49 -11.46 40.13
CA GLU A 947 -12.14 -11.34 41.43
C GLU A 947 -11.97 -12.60 42.30
N LEU A 948 -12.19 -13.78 41.70
CA LEU A 948 -12.04 -15.06 42.38
C LEU A 948 -10.58 -15.34 42.75
N ARG A 949 -9.63 -14.96 41.89
CA ARG A 949 -8.21 -15.08 42.17
C ARG A 949 -7.80 -14.22 43.36
N ARG A 950 -8.25 -12.96 43.41
CA ARG A 950 -8.02 -12.09 44.56
C ARG A 950 -8.58 -12.69 45.85
N LYS A 951 -9.80 -13.25 45.81
CA LYS A 951 -10.40 -13.93 46.98
C LYS A 951 -9.60 -15.16 47.41
N LEU A 952 -9.08 -15.94 46.45
CA LEU A 952 -8.25 -17.10 46.73
C LEU A 952 -6.91 -16.69 47.35
N ASP A 953 -6.30 -15.62 46.86
CA ASP A 953 -5.06 -15.08 47.40
C ASP A 953 -5.27 -14.58 48.84
N ASP A 954 -6.35 -13.82 49.09
CA ASP A 954 -6.75 -13.32 50.41
C ASP A 954 -6.96 -14.49 51.41
N THR A 955 -7.70 -15.53 51.02
CA THR A 955 -7.95 -16.68 51.90
C THR A 955 -6.72 -17.53 52.11
N THR A 956 -5.86 -17.66 51.10
CA THR A 956 -4.58 -18.39 51.21
C THR A 956 -3.64 -17.67 52.17
N ALA A 957 -3.55 -16.34 52.09
CA ALA A 957 -2.76 -15.53 53.01
C ALA A 957 -3.27 -15.68 54.46
N ALA A 958 -4.59 -15.60 54.67
CA ALA A 958 -5.19 -15.82 55.99
C ALA A 958 -4.91 -17.23 56.53
N MET A 959 -5.00 -18.26 55.69
CA MET A 959 -4.71 -19.64 56.07
C MET A 959 -3.24 -19.84 56.44
N GLN A 960 -2.31 -19.22 55.71
CA GLN A 960 -0.88 -19.26 56.05
C GLN A 960 -0.61 -18.58 57.40
N GLU A 961 -1.25 -17.44 57.68
CA GLU A 961 -1.06 -16.73 58.94
C GLU A 961 -1.62 -17.52 60.12
N LEU A 962 -2.83 -18.09 59.98
CA LEU A 962 -3.38 -19.01 60.97
C LEU A 962 -2.48 -20.24 61.18
N GLY A 963 -1.82 -20.73 60.12
CA GLY A 963 -0.82 -21.79 60.23
C GLY A 963 0.39 -21.40 61.09
N ARG A 964 0.93 -20.19 60.89
CA ARG A 964 2.04 -19.64 61.71
C ARG A 964 1.63 -19.42 63.16
N GLU A 965 0.45 -18.83 63.38
CA GLU A 965 -0.09 -18.61 64.72
C GLU A 965 -0.33 -19.94 65.45
N ASN A 966 -0.91 -20.94 64.78
CA ASN A 966 -1.12 -22.25 65.37
C ASN A 966 0.21 -22.92 65.76
N GLN A 967 1.22 -22.87 64.89
CA GLN A 967 2.55 -23.36 65.21
C GLN A 967 3.18 -22.63 66.41
N SER A 968 3.07 -21.30 66.45
CA SER A 968 3.54 -20.47 67.56
C SER A 968 2.84 -20.83 68.88
N LEU A 969 1.52 -21.05 68.84
CA LEU A 969 0.73 -21.49 69.98
C LEU A 969 1.14 -22.90 70.46
N GLN A 970 1.36 -23.85 69.55
CA GLN A 970 1.84 -25.18 69.91
C GLN A 970 3.22 -25.13 70.57
N ILE A 971 4.14 -24.30 70.05
CA ILE A 971 5.47 -24.10 70.66
C ILE A 971 5.33 -23.50 72.06
N LYS A 972 4.52 -22.44 72.22
CA LYS A 972 4.27 -21.82 73.53
C LYS A 972 3.64 -22.80 74.52
N GLN A 973 2.69 -23.62 74.08
CA GLN A 973 2.07 -24.65 74.91
C GLN A 973 3.08 -25.73 75.32
N SER A 974 3.90 -26.21 74.39
CA SER A 974 4.97 -27.17 74.67
C SER A 974 6.02 -26.60 75.64
N GLN A 975 6.43 -25.35 75.45
CA GLN A 975 7.32 -24.64 76.37
C GLN A 975 6.71 -24.49 77.76
N SER A 976 5.40 -24.22 77.85
CA SER A 976 4.69 -24.14 79.13
C SER A 976 4.67 -25.49 79.86
N LEU A 977 4.40 -26.58 79.15
CA LEU A 977 4.39 -27.95 79.70
C LEU A 977 5.79 -28.44 80.12
N THR A 978 6.85 -27.90 79.52
CA THR A 978 8.24 -28.25 79.83
C THR A 978 8.89 -27.36 80.89
N ARG A 979 8.16 -26.37 81.43
CA ARG A 979 8.61 -25.55 82.58
C ARG A 979 8.91 -26.47 83.78
N LYS A 980 10.14 -26.43 84.28
CA LYS A 980 10.60 -27.17 85.46
C LYS A 980 11.11 -26.20 86.53
N TRP A 981 11.10 -26.66 87.77
CA TRP A 981 11.73 -25.93 88.86
C TRP A 981 13.25 -25.91 88.66
N ALA A 982 13.81 -24.72 88.44
CA ALA A 982 15.23 -24.57 88.17
C ALA A 982 16.05 -24.81 89.45
N GLU A 983 17.18 -25.50 89.31
CA GLU A 983 18.07 -25.81 90.42
C GLU A 983 18.96 -24.61 90.75
N ASP A 984 19.10 -24.30 92.04
CA ASP A 984 19.79 -23.09 92.47
C ASP A 984 21.22 -23.00 91.98
N HIS A 985 21.95 -24.11 91.87
CA HIS A 985 23.35 -24.07 91.47
C HIS A 985 23.55 -23.85 89.96
N GLU A 986 22.55 -24.16 89.13
CA GLU A 986 22.61 -24.04 87.67
C GLU A 986 22.39 -22.60 87.18
N VAL A 987 21.83 -21.73 88.03
CA VAL A 987 21.43 -20.37 87.65
C VAL A 987 22.27 -19.32 88.39
N PRO A 988 23.42 -18.88 87.84
CA PRO A 988 24.30 -17.90 88.48
C PRO A 988 23.78 -16.45 88.42
N ASN A 989 22.83 -16.17 87.53
CA ASN A 989 22.33 -14.82 87.24
C ASN A 989 20.79 -14.81 87.25
N CYS A 990 20.20 -13.67 87.62
CA CYS A 990 18.76 -13.46 87.49
C CYS A 990 18.32 -13.68 86.03
N MET A 991 17.36 -14.57 85.80
CA MET A 991 16.88 -14.93 84.45
C MET A 991 16.06 -13.83 83.75
N ALA A 992 15.80 -12.70 84.41
CA ALA A 992 15.18 -11.52 83.81
C ALA A 992 16.20 -10.42 83.54
N CYS A 993 16.86 -9.89 84.58
CA CYS A 993 17.75 -8.73 84.45
C CYS A 993 19.24 -9.06 84.36
N GLY A 994 19.62 -10.34 84.42
CA GLY A 994 21.01 -10.79 84.30
C GLY A 994 21.92 -10.48 85.49
N LYS A 995 21.43 -9.83 86.57
CA LYS A 995 22.23 -9.55 87.77
C LYS A 995 22.81 -10.84 88.37
N VAL A 996 24.11 -10.85 88.64
CA VAL A 996 24.82 -11.99 89.26
C VAL A 996 24.34 -12.16 90.70
N PHE A 997 23.99 -13.37 91.10
CA PHE A 997 23.62 -13.67 92.47
C PHE A 997 24.85 -13.71 93.37
N ASN A 998 24.73 -13.16 94.57
CA ASN A 998 25.79 -13.11 95.58
C ASN A 998 25.17 -13.03 96.99
N LEU A 999 25.97 -12.73 98.00
CA LEU A 999 25.50 -12.68 99.39
C LEU A 999 24.44 -11.59 99.65
N THR A 1000 24.40 -10.52 98.85
CA THR A 1000 23.42 -9.42 98.98
C THR A 1000 22.27 -9.55 97.98
N ILE A 1001 22.51 -10.11 96.79
CA ILE A 1001 21.49 -10.40 95.77
C ILE A 1001 21.14 -11.88 95.82
N ARG A 1002 20.05 -12.21 96.51
CA ARG A 1002 19.59 -13.60 96.74
C ARG A 1002 18.70 -14.11 95.61
N LYS A 1003 18.66 -15.44 95.46
CA LYS A 1003 17.86 -16.20 94.48
C LYS A 1003 16.40 -16.33 94.94
N HIS A 1004 15.46 -16.16 94.01
CA HIS A 1004 14.04 -16.35 94.25
C HIS A 1004 13.35 -17.03 93.06
N HIS A 1005 12.61 -18.12 93.31
CA HIS A 1005 11.86 -18.80 92.26
C HIS A 1005 10.52 -18.15 91.94
N CYS A 1006 10.16 -18.15 90.67
CA CYS A 1006 8.78 -17.93 90.23
C CYS A 1006 7.96 -19.21 90.43
N ARG A 1007 6.84 -19.14 91.16
CA ARG A 1007 5.98 -20.31 91.41
C ARG A 1007 5.10 -20.71 90.21
N HIS A 1008 5.15 -19.94 89.12
CA HIS A 1008 4.47 -20.25 87.87
C HIS A 1008 5.39 -20.90 86.83
N CYS A 1009 6.58 -20.33 86.57
CA CYS A 1009 7.51 -20.87 85.56
C CYS A 1009 8.70 -21.65 86.12
N GLY A 1010 8.93 -21.66 87.44
CA GLY A 1010 10.02 -22.41 88.08
C GLY A 1010 11.42 -21.78 87.95
N ASN A 1011 11.59 -20.73 87.14
CA ASN A 1011 12.85 -20.02 86.95
C ASN A 1011 13.27 -19.16 88.15
N ILE A 1012 14.55 -18.76 88.19
CA ILE A 1012 15.17 -18.03 89.31
C ILE A 1012 15.46 -16.56 88.98
N PHE A 1013 15.08 -15.67 89.89
CA PHE A 1013 15.11 -14.22 89.75
C PHE A 1013 15.63 -13.52 91.01
N CYS A 1014 16.02 -12.24 90.89
CA CYS A 1014 16.24 -11.37 92.04
C CYS A 1014 14.91 -10.87 92.63
N ALA A 1015 14.97 -10.24 93.81
CA ALA A 1015 13.77 -9.77 94.51
C ALA A 1015 12.98 -8.74 93.69
N GLU A 1016 13.67 -7.87 92.96
CA GLU A 1016 13.08 -6.82 92.14
C GLU A 1016 12.28 -7.41 90.96
N CYS A 1017 12.85 -8.36 90.22
CA CYS A 1017 12.23 -9.00 89.06
C CYS A 1017 11.16 -10.06 89.40
N SER A 1018 10.97 -10.33 90.69
CA SER A 1018 9.94 -11.24 91.20
C SER A 1018 9.22 -10.65 92.40
N SER A 1019 9.03 -9.34 92.41
CA SER A 1019 8.51 -8.58 93.56
C SER A 1019 7.01 -8.76 93.79
N ARG A 1020 6.28 -9.33 92.83
CA ARG A 1020 4.82 -9.47 92.84
C ARG A 1020 4.37 -10.90 93.19
N ASN A 1021 3.17 -11.01 93.74
CA ASN A 1021 2.51 -12.29 94.01
C ASN A 1021 1.23 -12.42 93.19
N ALA A 1022 0.98 -13.59 92.60
CA ALA A 1022 -0.25 -13.90 91.86
C ALA A 1022 -0.85 -15.22 92.34
N LEU A 1023 -2.15 -15.43 92.10
CA LEU A 1023 -2.80 -16.73 92.30
C LEU A 1023 -2.31 -17.69 91.21
N THR A 1024 -1.82 -18.86 91.60
CA THR A 1024 -1.38 -19.90 90.68
C THR A 1024 -2.18 -21.19 90.95
N PRO A 1025 -2.36 -22.09 89.97
CA PRO A 1025 -3.05 -23.36 90.19
C PRO A 1025 -2.43 -24.22 91.31
N SER A 1026 -1.14 -24.01 91.59
CA SER A 1026 -0.39 -24.69 92.65
C SER A 1026 -0.70 -24.21 94.07
N SER A 1027 -1.39 -23.07 94.26
CA SER A 1027 -1.69 -22.55 95.60
C SER A 1027 -2.96 -21.68 95.63
N LYS A 1028 -3.80 -21.90 96.64
CA LYS A 1028 -5.00 -21.07 96.89
C LYS A 1028 -4.69 -19.66 97.41
N LYS A 1029 -3.44 -19.38 97.80
CA LYS A 1029 -2.99 -18.05 98.27
C LYS A 1029 -2.03 -17.44 97.24
N PRO A 1030 -2.00 -16.11 97.04
CA PRO A 1030 -1.06 -15.48 96.12
C PRO A 1030 0.39 -15.82 96.46
N VAL A 1031 1.13 -16.32 95.49
CA VAL A 1031 2.54 -16.73 95.62
C VAL A 1031 3.42 -15.93 94.68
N ARG A 1032 4.71 -15.85 95.01
CA ARG A 1032 5.70 -15.08 94.25
C ARG A 1032 5.80 -15.55 92.81
N VAL A 1033 5.71 -14.61 91.87
CA VAL A 1033 5.91 -14.85 90.44
C VAL A 1033 6.86 -13.80 89.87
N CYS A 1034 7.54 -14.11 88.77
CA CYS A 1034 8.26 -13.09 88.02
C CYS A 1034 7.26 -12.16 87.32
N GLU A 1035 7.74 -11.01 86.86
CA GLU A 1035 6.91 -9.98 86.23
C GLU A 1035 6.19 -10.49 84.97
N THR A 1036 6.87 -11.24 84.10
CA THR A 1036 6.26 -11.85 82.91
C THR A 1036 5.12 -12.81 83.26
N CYS A 1037 5.33 -13.70 84.24
CA CYS A 1037 4.28 -14.62 84.66
C CYS A 1037 3.15 -13.92 85.43
N PHE A 1038 3.44 -12.81 86.10
CA PHE A 1038 2.42 -11.99 86.72
C PHE A 1038 1.48 -11.42 85.65
N GLU A 1039 2.03 -10.90 84.55
CA GLU A 1039 1.25 -10.38 83.43
C GLU A 1039 0.47 -11.51 82.71
N GLU A 1040 1.10 -12.66 82.44
CA GLU A 1040 0.43 -13.85 81.85
C GLU A 1040 -0.76 -14.35 82.68
N LEU A 1041 -0.73 -14.19 84.00
CA LEU A 1041 -1.80 -14.61 84.91
C LEU A 1041 -2.88 -13.53 85.14
N GLN A 1042 -2.67 -12.32 84.62
CA GLN A 1042 -3.61 -11.19 84.72
C GLN A 1042 -4.38 -10.95 83.41
N SER A 1043 -3.83 -11.38 82.27
CA SER A 1043 -4.53 -11.47 80.98
C SER A 1043 -5.50 -12.63 80.95
#